data_AF-A0A1K2II40-F1
#
_entry.id   AF-A0A1K2II40-F1
#
_cell.length_a   1.000
_cell.length_b   1.000
_cell.length_c   1.000
_cell.angle_alpha   90.00
_cell.angle_beta   90.00
_cell.angle_gamma   90.00
#
_symmetry.space_group_name_H-M   'P 1'
#
loop_
_entity.id
_entity.type
_entity.pdbx_description
1 polymer ?
#
loop_
_entity_poly.entity_id
_entity_poly.type
_entity_poly.pdbx_seq_one_letter_code
_entity_poly.pdbx_strand_id
1 'polypeptide(L)'
;MKSYLYFFLFFTFSFINAQTVTDDVFKINDQEYLEMRGANVMLAHDFYPESHQGGVGIIQNGIRVATNGDLRLEATPGQWQPVPKVGKREVDLNSQTISVKMQYPDDDKNGKGFNPIFYPDLEIKYILKVTAEGKSFKITVDLEEPLPAEWVGKVGMNIELFPGYLFGKSYYMDETFGIFNRQANGPGYNDANQAFQLKPMAVGKELVIVPEDQKQTLSIKNLKNNELQLLDGRAQHSNGWFIVRSLVPAGVTKNAIEWIVTPTVVKDYTYKSVVQVSQVGYHTNQSKIAVIETDKNDNVKGVISLLRVDNKGGFTEILNETPKLWGDFLRYRYYHFDFSGITKSGMYVVKYNNEITHAFQISDDVYEREVWQPTLEYFLPVQMCHMRVNDRYKVWHGRCHIDDARMAPINHNHFDGYLQGPETLTTYKSGEHVPGINVGGWHDAGDYDLRVESQASTVGGLSHIYELFDVQYDNTTIDQITKTVEILQPDGKADILQQIEHGALSVVGGYKSLGRFYRGIIVPHKRQYILLGDAVNHSDGAIYSKEINASDVDTLAIEKGISGAPDDRWVFTEQNPRREFEAAADLAAASRSLRGYNDALAEDCLTIAREIWDITKTENPLIKVRLAVELLKTTKDKTYADFLVANANVISENISNTGWIVGPVLELISNKGFKSSIHKAVKNYMQEVKVLGKETPYGMPYKPNIWGAGWGIQSFGVQQYYLHTSFPDIFPDTYMINAMNFILGVHPGVNTSSFASGVGSRSLTQAYGINRGEHSYIPGGIGSGTALIRPDFPELLEWPFLWQQTEYVLGGGTTDYMFLILAANKLLNEKN
;
A
#
# COMPACT_ATOMS: atom_id res chain seq x y z
N MET A 1 40.07 -68.02 -53.36
CA MET A 1 39.13 -66.91 -53.65
C MET A 1 37.92 -67.10 -52.76
N LYS A 2 37.46 -66.17 -51.94
CA LYS A 2 37.89 -64.83 -51.54
C LYS A 2 37.38 -64.67 -50.10
N SER A 3 38.26 -64.20 -49.21
CA SER A 3 37.91 -63.59 -47.93
C SER A 3 36.85 -62.51 -48.10
N TYR A 4 36.02 -62.23 -47.09
CA TYR A 4 35.96 -60.90 -46.48
C TYR A 4 35.41 -61.00 -45.05
N LEU A 5 36.11 -60.27 -44.20
CA LEU A 5 36.08 -60.14 -42.75
C LEU A 5 35.28 -58.85 -42.40
N TYR A 6 35.16 -58.55 -41.10
CA TYR A 6 34.74 -57.27 -40.47
C TYR A 6 33.23 -57.12 -40.19
N PHE A 7 32.75 -56.67 -39.03
CA PHE A 7 33.32 -56.34 -37.72
C PHE A 7 32.10 -56.18 -36.78
N PHE A 8 32.04 -56.88 -35.64
CA PHE A 8 30.97 -56.68 -34.65
C PHE A 8 31.45 -55.65 -33.62
N LEU A 9 30.85 -54.46 -33.61
CA LEU A 9 31.04 -53.45 -32.58
C LEU A 9 30.06 -53.75 -31.42
N PHE A 10 30.60 -54.09 -30.26
CA PHE A 10 29.85 -54.14 -29.00
C PHE A 10 29.62 -52.69 -28.52
N PHE A 11 28.36 -52.23 -28.50
CA PHE A 11 27.95 -51.04 -27.75
C PHE A 11 27.49 -51.46 -26.36
N THR A 12 28.31 -51.17 -25.36
CA THR A 12 27.95 -51.21 -23.94
C THR A 12 27.00 -50.07 -23.62
N PHE A 13 25.72 -50.39 -23.33
CA PHE A 13 24.78 -49.44 -22.75
C PHE A 13 25.10 -49.26 -21.25
N SER A 14 25.75 -48.16 -20.91
CA SER A 14 25.79 -47.66 -19.53
C SER A 14 24.41 -47.10 -19.18
N PHE A 15 23.67 -47.81 -18.33
CA PHE A 15 22.51 -47.26 -17.64
C PHE A 15 22.99 -46.17 -16.68
N ILE A 16 22.96 -44.91 -17.13
CA ILE A 16 23.02 -43.75 -16.24
C ILE A 16 21.64 -43.68 -15.59
N ASN A 17 21.54 -44.18 -14.36
CA ASN A 17 20.45 -43.80 -13.47
C ASN A 17 20.57 -42.28 -13.27
N ALA A 18 19.77 -41.51 -14.02
CA ALA A 18 19.43 -40.17 -13.63
C ALA A 18 18.75 -40.27 -12.27
N GLN A 19 19.47 -39.94 -11.20
CA GLN A 19 18.86 -39.73 -9.90
C GLN A 19 17.85 -38.59 -10.10
N THR A 20 16.56 -38.94 -10.15
CA THR A 20 15.49 -38.00 -9.81
C THR A 20 15.81 -37.51 -8.40
N VAL A 21 16.40 -36.32 -8.30
CA VAL A 21 16.51 -35.62 -7.01
C VAL A 21 15.08 -35.48 -6.51
N THR A 22 14.77 -36.15 -5.41
CA THR A 22 13.48 -36.00 -4.76
C THR A 22 13.41 -34.59 -4.18
N ASP A 23 12.66 -33.69 -4.83
CA ASP A 23 12.36 -32.29 -4.44
C ASP A 23 11.54 -32.16 -3.13
N ASP A 24 11.59 -33.19 -2.30
CA ASP A 24 10.71 -33.44 -1.16
C ASP A 24 11.37 -33.04 0.17
N VAL A 25 12.51 -32.36 0.16
CA VAL A 25 13.20 -31.91 1.39
C VAL A 25 13.66 -30.47 1.28
N PHE A 26 13.63 -29.74 2.40
CA PHE A 26 14.07 -28.35 2.44
C PHE A 26 15.56 -28.20 2.17
N LYS A 27 15.88 -27.20 1.34
CA LYS A 27 17.25 -26.71 1.11
C LYS A 27 17.26 -25.19 0.99
N ILE A 28 18.35 -24.56 1.40
CA ILE A 28 18.60 -23.14 1.18
C ILE A 28 18.84 -22.91 -0.31
N ASN A 29 18.12 -21.96 -0.91
CA ASN A 29 18.28 -21.57 -2.30
C ASN A 29 19.19 -20.33 -2.47
N ASP A 30 19.37 -19.88 -3.70
CA ASP A 30 20.25 -18.75 -4.06
C ASP A 30 19.75 -17.40 -3.52
N GLN A 31 18.49 -17.31 -3.05
CA GLN A 31 17.93 -16.14 -2.40
C GLN A 31 17.99 -16.22 -0.86
N GLU A 32 18.73 -17.20 -0.33
CA GLU A 32 19.03 -17.38 1.08
C GLU A 32 17.80 -17.68 1.97
N TYR A 33 16.81 -18.42 1.46
CA TYR A 33 15.72 -18.98 2.25
C TYR A 33 15.56 -20.48 2.02
N LEU A 34 14.93 -21.20 2.96
CA LEU A 34 14.66 -22.63 2.79
C LEU A 34 13.52 -22.84 1.80
N GLU A 35 13.72 -23.72 0.83
CA GLU A 35 12.78 -24.08 -0.21
C GLU A 35 12.70 -25.60 -0.34
N MET A 36 11.47 -26.10 -0.45
CA MET A 36 11.15 -27.35 -1.13
C MET A 36 9.94 -27.09 -2.03
N ARG A 37 9.62 -28.00 -2.94
CA ARG A 37 8.50 -27.77 -3.86
C ARG A 37 7.19 -27.63 -3.07
N GLY A 38 6.57 -26.45 -3.16
CA GLY A 38 5.35 -26.11 -2.43
C GLY A 38 5.54 -25.53 -1.02
N ALA A 39 6.77 -25.34 -0.53
CA ALA A 39 6.99 -24.65 0.75
C ALA A 39 8.26 -23.79 0.76
N ASN A 40 8.16 -22.58 1.31
CA ASN A 40 9.28 -21.66 1.52
C ASN A 40 9.30 -21.16 2.97
N VAL A 41 10.48 -21.06 3.56
CA VAL A 41 10.68 -20.54 4.92
C VAL A 41 11.76 -19.48 4.91
N MET A 42 11.33 -18.25 5.17
CA MET A 42 12.20 -17.07 5.27
C MET A 42 12.55 -16.81 6.73
N LEU A 43 13.76 -16.34 7.00
CA LEU A 43 14.16 -15.84 8.31
C LEU A 43 14.78 -14.44 8.14
N ALA A 44 14.27 -13.46 8.88
CA ALA A 44 14.82 -12.10 8.91
C ALA A 44 14.84 -11.41 7.54
N HIS A 45 13.81 -11.60 6.72
CA HIS A 45 13.56 -10.82 5.49
C HIS A 45 12.70 -9.57 5.81
N ASP A 46 12.97 -8.98 6.96
CA ASP A 46 12.06 -8.07 7.66
C ASP A 46 11.93 -6.71 6.97
N PHE A 47 10.76 -6.10 7.15
CA PHE A 47 10.53 -4.70 6.75
C PHE A 47 9.61 -3.96 7.71
N TYR A 48 8.42 -4.52 7.99
CA TYR A 48 7.52 -4.05 9.04
C TYR A 48 7.18 -5.18 10.02
N PRO A 49 8.11 -5.56 10.93
CA PRO A 49 7.84 -6.57 11.97
C PRO A 49 6.64 -6.23 12.86
N GLU A 50 6.38 -4.94 13.06
CA GLU A 50 5.19 -4.41 13.74
C GLU A 50 3.88 -4.54 12.94
N SER A 51 3.94 -5.04 11.70
CA SER A 51 2.78 -5.22 10.82
C SER A 51 2.92 -6.48 9.96
N HIS A 52 3.21 -7.59 10.64
CA HIS A 52 3.15 -8.94 10.05
C HIS A 52 4.15 -9.19 8.91
N GLN A 53 5.34 -8.57 8.97
CA GLN A 53 6.45 -8.78 8.04
C GLN A 53 7.81 -8.83 8.76
N GLY A 54 7.98 -9.81 9.64
CA GLY A 54 9.23 -10.04 10.35
C GLY A 54 9.53 -11.50 10.71
N GLY A 55 10.68 -11.73 11.34
CA GLY A 55 11.08 -13.01 11.93
C GLY A 55 11.08 -14.18 10.94
N VAL A 56 10.56 -15.33 11.38
CA VAL A 56 10.29 -16.48 10.50
C VAL A 56 8.98 -16.29 9.75
N GLY A 57 9.00 -16.42 8.43
CA GLY A 57 7.83 -16.44 7.55
C GLY A 57 7.69 -17.77 6.81
N ILE A 58 6.45 -18.20 6.59
CA ILE A 58 6.13 -19.48 5.94
C ILE A 58 5.17 -19.26 4.77
N ILE A 59 5.59 -19.65 3.57
CA ILE A 59 4.73 -19.78 2.40
C ILE A 59 4.50 -21.27 2.14
N GLN A 60 3.25 -21.68 2.04
CA GLN A 60 2.83 -23.05 1.79
C GLN A 60 1.87 -23.07 0.61
N ASN A 61 2.13 -23.90 -0.39
CA ASN A 61 1.32 -24.09 -1.60
C ASN A 61 0.84 -22.77 -2.21
N GLY A 62 1.74 -21.78 -2.32
CA GLY A 62 1.49 -20.49 -2.95
C GLY A 62 0.81 -19.43 -2.08
N ILE A 63 0.57 -19.69 -0.80
CA ILE A 63 -0.01 -18.72 0.15
C ILE A 63 0.90 -18.52 1.36
N ARG A 64 1.03 -17.28 1.84
CA ARG A 64 1.73 -16.99 3.10
C ARG A 64 0.82 -17.32 4.28
N VAL A 65 1.18 -18.38 5.01
CA VAL A 65 0.36 -18.91 6.10
C VAL A 65 0.80 -18.39 7.47
N ALA A 66 2.08 -18.03 7.61
CA ALA A 66 2.63 -17.57 8.88
C ALA A 66 3.76 -16.54 8.74
N THR A 67 3.99 -15.75 9.78
CA THR A 67 5.03 -14.71 9.87
C THR A 67 5.38 -14.36 11.32
N ASN A 68 6.26 -13.37 11.52
CA ASN A 68 6.63 -12.83 12.83
C ASN A 68 7.15 -13.88 13.81
N GLY A 69 7.82 -14.91 13.29
CA GLY A 69 8.43 -15.95 14.08
C GLY A 69 9.67 -15.47 14.84
N ASP A 70 9.55 -14.93 16.05
CA ASP A 70 10.67 -14.45 16.87
C ASP A 70 10.32 -14.36 18.38
N LEU A 71 11.26 -13.91 19.22
CA LEU A 71 10.96 -13.63 20.63
C LEU A 71 10.22 -12.31 20.79
N ARG A 72 9.07 -12.34 21.45
CA ARG A 72 8.25 -11.17 21.83
C ARG A 72 8.18 -11.01 23.35
N LEU A 73 8.05 -9.76 23.78
CA LEU A 73 7.95 -9.40 25.20
C LEU A 73 6.52 -9.55 25.75
N GLU A 74 5.53 -9.71 24.87
CA GLU A 74 4.11 -9.82 25.18
C GLU A 74 3.46 -11.00 24.45
N ALA A 75 2.32 -11.46 24.96
CA ALA A 75 1.58 -12.60 24.39
C ALA A 75 0.99 -12.30 23.02
N THR A 76 0.42 -11.11 22.86
CA THR A 76 -0.33 -10.66 21.69
C THR A 76 0.14 -9.26 21.30
N PRO A 77 1.39 -9.09 20.82
CA PRO A 77 1.93 -7.77 20.51
C PRO A 77 1.14 -7.12 19.36
N GLY A 78 0.88 -5.83 19.48
CA GLY A 78 0.32 -4.99 18.41
C GLY A 78 1.37 -4.16 17.66
N GLN A 79 0.91 -3.17 16.92
CA GLN A 79 1.73 -2.34 16.04
C GLN A 79 2.71 -1.38 16.76
N TRP A 80 2.45 -1.04 18.03
CA TRP A 80 3.32 -0.11 18.78
C TRP A 80 4.08 -0.78 19.92
N GLN A 81 4.13 -2.11 19.91
CA GLN A 81 4.81 -2.92 20.91
C GLN A 81 6.29 -3.13 20.51
N PRO A 82 7.19 -3.34 21.48
CA PRO A 82 8.59 -3.65 21.22
C PRO A 82 8.80 -4.79 20.20
N VAL A 83 9.70 -4.56 19.25
CA VAL A 83 10.16 -5.56 18.27
C VAL A 83 11.67 -5.73 18.39
N PRO A 84 12.25 -6.90 18.09
CA PRO A 84 13.69 -7.07 18.21
C PRO A 84 14.41 -6.29 17.11
N LYS A 85 15.60 -5.75 17.43
CA LYS A 85 16.55 -5.30 16.42
C LYS A 85 17.13 -6.50 15.70
N VAL A 86 16.98 -6.51 14.39
CA VAL A 86 17.42 -7.60 13.52
C VAL A 86 18.88 -7.38 13.10
N GLY A 87 19.75 -8.34 13.41
CA GLY A 87 21.14 -8.34 12.99
C GLY A 87 21.35 -8.89 11.59
N LYS A 88 22.61 -9.12 11.22
CA LYS A 88 22.97 -9.74 9.94
C LYS A 88 22.58 -11.22 9.93
N ARG A 89 22.05 -11.70 8.80
CA ARG A 89 21.84 -13.12 8.56
C ARG A 89 23.15 -13.84 8.26
N GLU A 90 23.28 -15.04 8.79
CA GLU A 90 24.36 -15.97 8.52
C GLU A 90 23.76 -17.23 7.91
N VAL A 91 24.27 -17.61 6.74
CA VAL A 91 23.75 -18.72 5.91
C VAL A 91 24.82 -19.80 5.86
N ASP A 92 24.49 -20.99 6.37
CA ASP A 92 25.36 -22.17 6.30
C ASP A 92 24.72 -23.24 5.41
N LEU A 93 25.24 -23.36 4.19
CA LEU A 93 24.79 -24.34 3.20
C LEU A 93 25.19 -25.79 3.56
N ASN A 94 26.17 -26.01 4.44
CA ASN A 94 26.55 -27.37 4.83
C ASN A 94 25.53 -27.94 5.83
N SER A 95 25.16 -27.14 6.83
CA SER A 95 24.15 -27.52 7.83
C SER A 95 22.72 -27.16 7.43
N GLN A 96 22.53 -26.50 6.27
CA GLN A 96 21.24 -26.00 5.81
C GLN A 96 20.54 -25.16 6.88
N THR A 97 21.33 -24.30 7.53
CA THR A 97 20.89 -23.43 8.63
C THR A 97 21.01 -21.96 8.24
N ILE A 98 19.96 -21.20 8.54
CA ILE A 98 19.98 -19.74 8.52
C ILE A 98 19.90 -19.28 9.98
N SER A 99 20.78 -18.37 10.39
CA SER A 99 20.77 -17.80 11.74
C SER A 99 20.89 -16.29 11.74
N VAL A 100 20.30 -15.65 12.73
CA VAL A 100 20.31 -14.19 12.89
C VAL A 100 20.44 -13.84 14.36
N LYS A 101 21.32 -12.87 14.65
CA LYS A 101 21.41 -12.26 15.98
C LYS A 101 20.29 -11.23 16.12
N MET A 102 19.59 -11.28 17.23
CA MET A 102 18.46 -10.42 17.55
C MET A 102 18.67 -9.81 18.93
N GLN A 103 18.21 -8.58 19.15
CA GLN A 103 18.34 -7.94 20.46
C GLN A 103 17.16 -7.03 20.83
N TYR A 104 16.97 -6.84 22.13
CA TYR A 104 16.17 -5.77 22.72
C TYR A 104 17.10 -4.88 23.57
N PRO A 105 16.91 -3.55 23.56
CA PRO A 105 16.00 -2.79 22.70
C PRO A 105 16.49 -2.66 21.24
N ASP A 106 15.61 -2.18 20.37
CA ASP A 106 16.03 -1.53 19.12
C ASP A 106 16.22 -0.03 19.34
N ASP A 107 17.48 0.37 19.56
CA ASP A 107 17.87 1.76 19.78
C ASP A 107 17.49 2.69 18.62
N ASP A 108 17.24 2.17 17.41
CA ASP A 108 16.84 2.98 16.26
C ASP A 108 15.35 3.37 16.32
N LYS A 109 14.54 2.60 17.06
CA LYS A 109 13.09 2.83 17.24
C LYS A 109 12.72 3.36 18.63
N ASN A 110 13.61 3.28 19.62
CA ASN A 110 13.32 3.67 21.00
C ASN A 110 13.07 5.20 21.14
N GLY A 111 11.81 5.57 21.34
CA GLY A 111 11.36 6.96 21.53
C GLY A 111 11.51 7.88 20.32
N LYS A 112 11.85 7.36 19.14
CA LYS A 112 12.14 8.16 17.93
C LYS A 112 11.65 7.50 16.63
N GLY A 113 11.64 8.28 15.54
CA GLY A 113 11.25 7.82 14.20
C GLY A 113 9.78 8.03 13.88
N PHE A 114 9.32 7.44 12.76
CA PHE A 114 7.96 7.61 12.21
C PHE A 114 6.87 7.10 13.17
N ASN A 115 7.09 5.93 13.78
CA ASN A 115 6.22 5.41 14.83
C ASN A 115 7.09 5.10 16.06
N PRO A 116 7.22 6.05 17.01
CA PRO A 116 8.03 5.85 18.20
C PRO A 116 7.53 4.67 19.03
N ILE A 117 8.43 3.72 19.31
CA ILE A 117 8.21 2.57 20.19
C ILE A 117 8.98 2.82 21.48
N PHE A 118 8.39 2.51 22.63
CA PHE A 118 9.06 2.61 23.92
C PHE A 118 9.41 1.23 24.42
N TYR A 119 10.70 1.02 24.69
CA TYR A 119 11.20 -0.26 25.18
C TYR A 119 11.25 -0.26 26.71
N PRO A 120 10.94 -1.38 27.37
CA PRO A 120 11.17 -1.54 28.79
C PRO A 120 12.68 -1.58 29.09
N ASP A 121 13.05 -1.40 30.36
CA ASP A 121 14.41 -1.61 30.85
C ASP A 121 14.74 -3.11 30.87
N LEU A 122 15.11 -3.62 29.69
CA LEU A 122 15.39 -5.02 29.42
C LEU A 122 16.38 -5.15 28.27
N GLU A 123 17.56 -5.68 28.58
CA GLU A 123 18.55 -6.07 27.57
C GLU A 123 18.51 -7.58 27.36
N ILE A 124 18.19 -8.02 26.15
CA ILE A 124 18.26 -9.43 25.76
C ILE A 124 18.96 -9.52 24.42
N LYS A 125 19.90 -10.44 24.30
CA LYS A 125 20.53 -10.83 23.04
C LYS A 125 20.33 -12.33 22.82
N TYR A 126 19.94 -12.69 21.61
CA TYR A 126 19.68 -14.08 21.26
C TYR A 126 19.98 -14.36 19.79
N ILE A 127 20.18 -15.63 19.48
CA ILE A 127 20.32 -16.14 18.12
C ILE A 127 19.08 -16.95 17.79
N LEU A 128 18.34 -16.51 16.78
CA LEU A 128 17.24 -17.25 16.18
C LEU A 128 17.79 -18.03 14.97
N LYS A 129 17.45 -19.31 14.88
CA LYS A 129 17.89 -20.19 13.79
C LYS A 129 16.73 -20.94 13.18
N VAL A 130 16.81 -21.16 11.88
CA VAL A 130 15.96 -22.07 11.11
C VAL A 130 16.87 -23.07 10.40
N THR A 131 16.69 -24.36 10.68
CA THR A 131 17.50 -25.46 10.12
C THR A 131 16.61 -26.45 9.36
N ALA A 132 16.99 -26.87 8.16
CA ALA A 132 16.27 -27.91 7.43
C ALA A 132 16.28 -29.26 8.16
N GLU A 133 15.14 -29.96 8.19
CA GLU A 133 14.99 -31.28 8.80
C GLU A 133 14.07 -32.17 7.93
N GLY A 134 14.60 -32.60 6.78
CA GLY A 134 13.83 -33.38 5.80
C GLY A 134 12.67 -32.58 5.22
N LYS A 135 11.43 -33.06 5.43
CA LYS A 135 10.17 -32.38 5.05
C LYS A 135 9.75 -31.28 6.04
N SER A 136 10.49 -31.16 7.13
CA SER A 136 10.25 -30.20 8.21
C SER A 136 11.41 -29.21 8.29
N PHE A 137 11.26 -28.21 9.14
CA PHE A 137 12.36 -27.38 9.57
C PHE A 137 12.28 -27.16 11.08
N LYS A 138 13.44 -26.92 11.68
CA LYS A 138 13.57 -26.69 13.10
C LYS A 138 13.81 -25.22 13.39
N ILE A 139 13.03 -24.65 14.30
CA ILE A 139 13.26 -23.32 14.87
C ILE A 139 13.93 -23.47 16.22
N THR A 140 15.07 -22.81 16.43
CA THR A 140 15.75 -22.78 17.73
C THR A 140 16.10 -21.37 18.17
N VAL A 141 16.02 -21.12 19.47
CA VAL A 141 16.48 -19.87 20.09
C VAL A 141 17.56 -20.16 21.12
N ASP A 142 18.71 -19.51 20.96
CA ASP A 142 19.80 -19.50 21.93
C ASP A 142 19.94 -18.08 22.52
N LEU A 143 19.78 -17.91 23.83
CA LEU A 143 20.07 -16.63 24.50
C LEU A 143 21.56 -16.53 24.84
N GLU A 144 22.10 -15.32 24.86
CA GLU A 144 23.45 -15.05 25.37
C GLU A 144 23.49 -15.22 26.90
N GLU A 145 22.45 -14.75 27.59
CA GLU A 145 22.29 -14.83 29.05
C GLU A 145 20.88 -15.34 29.41
N PRO A 146 20.69 -15.97 30.59
CA PRO A 146 19.35 -16.34 31.05
C PRO A 146 18.45 -15.11 31.20
N LEU A 147 17.13 -15.30 31.04
CA LEU A 147 16.19 -14.22 31.30
C LEU A 147 16.25 -13.75 32.76
N PRO A 148 16.14 -12.43 33.00
CA PRO A 148 15.88 -11.91 34.35
C PRO A 148 14.59 -12.50 34.92
N ALA A 149 14.54 -12.67 36.25
CA ALA A 149 13.48 -13.40 36.93
C ALA A 149 12.08 -12.80 36.69
N GLU A 150 12.00 -11.47 36.59
CA GLU A 150 10.79 -10.69 36.35
C GLU A 150 10.24 -10.78 34.91
N TRP A 151 11.04 -11.30 33.98
CA TRP A 151 10.69 -11.54 32.57
C TRP A 151 10.38 -13.00 32.25
N VAL A 152 10.69 -13.92 33.18
CA VAL A 152 10.23 -15.32 33.12
C VAL A 152 8.70 -15.34 33.10
N GLY A 153 8.13 -16.07 32.14
CA GLY A 153 6.68 -16.14 31.94
C GLY A 153 6.10 -15.02 31.06
N LYS A 154 6.92 -14.05 30.62
CA LYS A 154 6.51 -12.96 29.71
C LYS A 154 7.17 -13.08 28.33
N VAL A 155 8.47 -13.33 28.28
CA VAL A 155 9.17 -13.48 26.99
C VAL A 155 8.86 -14.84 26.39
N GLY A 156 8.42 -14.86 25.13
CA GLY A 156 8.08 -16.10 24.42
C GLY A 156 8.42 -16.04 22.95
N MET A 157 8.68 -17.20 22.36
CA MET A 157 8.68 -17.37 20.91
C MET A 157 7.23 -17.30 20.44
N ASN A 158 6.94 -16.38 19.52
CA ASN A 158 5.66 -16.26 18.86
C ASN A 158 5.84 -16.60 17.38
N ILE A 159 4.81 -17.18 16.75
CA ILE A 159 4.63 -17.14 15.29
C ILE A 159 3.15 -16.82 15.02
N GLU A 160 2.90 -15.94 14.07
CA GLU A 160 1.57 -15.45 13.73
C GLU A 160 1.01 -16.19 12.52
N LEU A 161 -0.22 -16.70 12.63
CA LEU A 161 -0.93 -17.41 11.56
C LEU A 161 -2.02 -16.51 10.97
N PHE A 162 -2.05 -16.40 9.64
CA PHE A 162 -2.93 -15.46 8.95
C PHE A 162 -4.43 -15.81 9.13
N PRO A 163 -5.24 -14.93 9.74
CA PRO A 163 -6.63 -15.24 10.04
C PRO A 163 -7.53 -15.47 8.82
N GLY A 164 -7.29 -14.72 7.73
CA GLY A 164 -8.17 -14.73 6.55
C GLY A 164 -8.31 -16.10 5.89
N TYR A 165 -7.25 -16.93 5.92
CA TYR A 165 -7.32 -18.31 5.43
C TYR A 165 -7.78 -19.33 6.48
N LEU A 166 -7.85 -18.95 7.75
CA LEU A 166 -8.14 -19.87 8.85
C LEU A 166 -9.58 -19.80 9.34
N PHE A 167 -10.33 -18.73 9.09
CA PHE A 167 -11.71 -18.65 9.56
C PHE A 167 -12.57 -19.85 9.16
N GLY A 168 -13.24 -20.44 10.16
CA GLY A 168 -14.08 -21.62 10.00
C GLY A 168 -13.30 -22.94 9.86
N LYS A 169 -11.97 -22.92 9.84
CA LYS A 169 -11.12 -24.13 9.78
C LYS A 169 -10.88 -24.71 11.16
N SER A 170 -10.58 -26.01 11.21
CA SER A 170 -10.32 -26.71 12.46
C SER A 170 -8.85 -26.62 12.91
N TYR A 171 -8.62 -26.82 14.21
CA TYR A 171 -7.29 -27.07 14.77
C TYR A 171 -7.37 -28.20 15.80
N TYR A 172 -6.24 -28.89 15.97
CA TYR A 172 -5.98 -29.81 17.08
C TYR A 172 -4.72 -29.36 17.81
N MET A 173 -4.75 -29.38 19.14
CA MET A 173 -3.61 -29.22 20.02
C MET A 173 -3.60 -30.45 20.92
N ASP A 174 -2.76 -31.42 20.59
CA ASP A 174 -2.83 -32.79 21.10
C ASP A 174 -4.27 -33.36 20.96
N GLU A 175 -4.95 -33.67 22.08
CA GLU A 175 -6.34 -34.16 22.10
C GLU A 175 -7.39 -33.04 22.16
N THR A 176 -6.97 -31.79 22.38
CA THR A 176 -7.88 -30.63 22.38
C THR A 176 -8.10 -30.15 20.95
N PHE A 177 -9.31 -29.71 20.62
CA PHE A 177 -9.63 -29.26 19.27
C PHE A 177 -10.58 -28.07 19.30
N GLY A 178 -10.68 -27.37 18.18
CA GLY A 178 -11.61 -26.27 18.02
C GLY A 178 -11.64 -25.71 16.60
N ILE A 179 -12.23 -24.52 16.48
CA ILE A 179 -12.40 -23.82 15.22
C ILE A 179 -11.83 -22.40 15.36
N PHE A 180 -11.17 -21.93 14.32
CA PHE A 180 -10.76 -20.52 14.21
C PHE A 180 -11.99 -19.63 13.94
N ASN A 181 -12.46 -18.92 14.97
CA ASN A 181 -13.65 -18.07 14.88
C ASN A 181 -13.37 -16.72 14.20
N ARG A 182 -14.41 -16.12 13.61
CA ARG A 182 -14.29 -14.81 12.93
C ARG A 182 -14.07 -13.64 13.87
N GLN A 183 -14.63 -13.70 15.07
CA GLN A 183 -14.39 -12.75 16.16
C GLN A 183 -13.59 -13.42 17.28
N ALA A 184 -12.83 -12.61 18.03
CA ALA A 184 -12.21 -13.06 19.27
C ALA A 184 -13.30 -13.37 20.31
N ASN A 185 -13.24 -14.56 20.91
CA ASN A 185 -14.25 -15.02 21.87
C ASN A 185 -13.61 -15.21 23.26
N GLY A 186 -14.36 -14.83 24.30
CA GLY A 186 -13.94 -15.02 25.69
C GLY A 186 -13.84 -16.49 26.14
N PRO A 187 -13.44 -16.73 27.40
CA PRO A 187 -13.35 -15.75 28.48
C PRO A 187 -12.03 -14.97 28.50
N GLY A 188 -12.12 -13.69 28.83
CA GLY A 188 -10.97 -12.85 29.17
C GLY A 188 -10.61 -12.90 30.65
N TYR A 189 -9.41 -12.43 30.98
CA TYR A 189 -8.90 -12.26 32.35
C TYR A 189 -7.90 -11.12 32.41
N ASN A 190 -7.65 -10.56 33.59
CA ASN A 190 -6.56 -9.61 33.80
C ASN A 190 -5.31 -10.35 34.30
N ASP A 191 -4.16 -10.10 33.70
CA ASP A 191 -2.90 -10.67 34.15
C ASP A 191 -2.34 -9.98 35.40
N ALA A 192 -1.14 -10.38 35.83
CA ALA A 192 -0.47 -9.83 37.01
C ALA A 192 -0.20 -8.31 36.92
N ASN A 193 -0.16 -7.74 35.72
CA ASN A 193 0.02 -6.32 35.47
C ASN A 193 -1.33 -5.59 35.27
N GLN A 194 -2.46 -6.26 35.56
CA GLN A 194 -3.83 -5.78 35.30
C GLN A 194 -4.15 -5.54 33.82
N ALA A 195 -3.34 -6.07 32.89
CA ALA A 195 -3.65 -5.99 31.46
C ALA A 195 -4.66 -7.07 31.08
N PHE A 196 -5.65 -6.70 30.26
CA PHE A 196 -6.66 -7.64 29.76
C PHE A 196 -6.04 -8.63 28.77
N GLN A 197 -6.31 -9.91 28.96
CA GLN A 197 -5.85 -11.02 28.12
C GLN A 197 -7.03 -11.95 27.80
N LEU A 198 -6.94 -12.72 26.72
CA LEU A 198 -7.81 -13.87 26.51
C LEU A 198 -7.14 -15.16 26.98
N LYS A 199 -7.95 -16.09 27.48
CA LYS A 199 -7.46 -17.45 27.68
C LYS A 199 -7.00 -18.06 26.36
N PRO A 200 -5.91 -18.84 26.35
CA PRO A 200 -5.50 -19.58 25.17
C PRO A 200 -6.66 -20.42 24.61
N MET A 201 -6.79 -20.42 23.29
CA MET A 201 -7.71 -21.27 22.55
C MET A 201 -7.40 -22.76 22.75
N ALA A 202 -6.11 -23.08 22.92
CA ALA A 202 -5.64 -24.39 23.34
C ALA A 202 -4.21 -24.32 23.89
N VAL A 203 -3.82 -25.33 24.66
CA VAL A 203 -2.47 -25.51 25.23
C VAL A 203 -2.08 -26.98 25.08
N GLY A 204 -0.84 -27.27 24.69
CA GLY A 204 -0.36 -28.65 24.49
C GLY A 204 1.06 -28.73 23.91
N LYS A 205 1.42 -29.85 23.29
CA LYS A 205 2.77 -30.11 22.74
C LYS A 205 2.84 -30.01 21.22
N GLU A 206 1.78 -30.38 20.52
CA GLU A 206 1.72 -30.38 19.07
C GLU A 206 0.43 -29.73 18.58
N LEU A 207 0.57 -28.63 17.85
CA LEU A 207 -0.53 -27.96 17.15
C LEU A 207 -0.57 -28.45 15.71
N VAL A 208 -1.75 -28.86 15.24
CA VAL A 208 -2.04 -29.10 13.83
C VAL A 208 -3.20 -28.20 13.42
N ILE A 209 -2.97 -27.30 12.47
CA ILE A 209 -4.01 -26.44 11.89
C ILE A 209 -4.51 -27.03 10.58
N VAL A 210 -5.80 -26.86 10.31
CA VAL A 210 -6.48 -27.31 9.09
C VAL A 210 -6.17 -28.78 8.73
N PRO A 211 -6.28 -29.75 9.66
CA PRO A 211 -6.06 -31.17 9.36
C PRO A 211 -7.05 -31.74 8.34
N GLU A 212 -8.19 -31.08 8.12
CA GLU A 212 -9.20 -31.46 7.14
C GLU A 212 -8.81 -31.17 5.68
N ASP A 213 -7.79 -30.34 5.42
CA ASP A 213 -7.33 -29.99 4.07
C ASP A 213 -5.80 -29.96 3.96
N GLN A 214 -5.24 -31.00 3.33
CA GLN A 214 -3.80 -31.16 3.11
C GLN A 214 -3.14 -29.99 2.38
N LYS A 215 -3.89 -29.17 1.63
CA LYS A 215 -3.33 -27.98 0.96
C LYS A 215 -2.90 -26.89 1.93
N GLN A 216 -3.41 -26.92 3.16
CA GLN A 216 -3.17 -25.89 4.18
C GLN A 216 -2.71 -26.47 5.52
N THR A 217 -2.69 -27.80 5.69
CA THR A 217 -2.27 -28.42 6.94
C THR A 217 -0.84 -28.03 7.32
N LEU A 218 -0.64 -27.54 8.54
CA LEU A 218 0.65 -27.20 9.13
C LEU A 218 0.71 -27.76 10.55
N SER A 219 1.77 -28.51 10.88
CA SER A 219 2.04 -28.98 12.25
C SER A 219 3.19 -28.18 12.88
N ILE A 220 3.06 -27.82 14.16
CA ILE A 220 4.10 -27.21 14.99
C ILE A 220 4.21 -28.04 16.27
N LYS A 221 5.37 -28.66 16.47
CA LYS A 221 5.66 -29.50 17.62
C LYS A 221 6.75 -28.89 18.49
N ASN A 222 6.47 -28.67 19.77
CA ASN A 222 7.46 -28.23 20.73
C ASN A 222 8.25 -29.43 21.28
N LEU A 223 9.57 -29.38 21.15
CA LEU A 223 10.47 -30.43 21.63
C LEU A 223 10.92 -30.22 23.08
N LYS A 224 10.53 -29.11 23.71
CA LYS A 224 10.85 -28.81 25.11
C LYS A 224 9.77 -29.29 26.08
N ASN A 225 10.10 -29.25 27.37
CA ASN A 225 9.20 -29.72 28.43
C ASN A 225 8.06 -28.74 28.74
N ASN A 226 8.11 -27.48 28.29
CA ASN A 226 7.01 -26.51 28.36
C ASN A 226 5.98 -26.71 27.23
N GLU A 227 4.85 -26.03 27.28
CA GLU A 227 3.74 -26.18 26.34
C GLU A 227 3.71 -25.06 25.29
N LEU A 228 3.11 -25.37 24.13
CA LEU A 228 2.60 -24.41 23.16
C LEU A 228 1.27 -23.85 23.63
N GLN A 229 1.00 -22.60 23.28
CA GLN A 229 -0.29 -21.94 23.42
C GLN A 229 -0.75 -21.48 22.04
N LEU A 230 -2.02 -21.73 21.71
CA LEU A 230 -2.70 -21.08 20.60
C LEU A 230 -3.52 -19.91 21.15
N LEU A 231 -3.22 -18.69 20.72
CA LEU A 231 -3.84 -17.44 21.17
C LEU A 231 -4.55 -16.75 20.01
N ASP A 232 -5.50 -15.88 20.36
CA ASP A 232 -6.18 -15.00 19.42
C ASP A 232 -5.73 -13.55 19.64
N GLY A 233 -4.79 -13.06 18.82
CA GLY A 233 -4.26 -11.70 18.93
C GLY A 233 -5.30 -10.61 18.66
N ARG A 234 -6.42 -10.96 18.01
CA ARG A 234 -7.49 -10.01 17.68
C ARG A 234 -8.21 -9.45 18.90
N ALA A 235 -8.04 -10.09 20.04
CA ALA A 235 -8.70 -9.71 21.27
C ALA A 235 -8.18 -8.40 21.86
N GLN A 236 -6.89 -8.12 21.69
CA GLN A 236 -6.28 -6.86 22.10
C GLN A 236 -6.24 -5.87 20.95
N HIS A 237 -6.08 -6.35 19.72
CA HIS A 237 -5.85 -5.50 18.56
C HIS A 237 -6.66 -6.00 17.37
N SER A 238 -7.57 -5.21 16.80
CA SER A 238 -8.41 -5.66 15.68
C SER A 238 -7.63 -6.13 14.44
N ASN A 239 -6.38 -5.67 14.28
CA ASN A 239 -5.47 -6.11 13.23
C ASN A 239 -4.65 -7.37 13.57
N GLY A 240 -4.74 -7.89 14.80
CA GLY A 240 -3.96 -9.02 15.29
C GLY A 240 -4.21 -10.32 14.51
N TRP A 241 -3.23 -11.22 14.55
CA TRP A 241 -3.30 -12.55 13.94
C TRP A 241 -3.49 -13.64 15.01
N PHE A 242 -3.74 -14.88 14.61
CA PHE A 242 -3.65 -16.00 15.56
C PHE A 242 -2.19 -16.24 15.92
N ILE A 243 -1.89 -16.57 17.17
CA ILE A 243 -0.49 -16.67 17.63
C ILE A 243 -0.24 -18.05 18.21
N VAL A 244 0.82 -18.70 17.76
CA VAL A 244 1.36 -19.89 18.41
C VAL A 244 2.54 -19.46 19.26
N ARG A 245 2.54 -19.80 20.54
CA ARG A 245 3.50 -19.28 21.51
C ARG A 245 4.07 -20.34 22.42
N SER A 246 5.35 -20.22 22.78
CA SER A 246 5.93 -20.92 23.94
C SER A 246 6.86 -20.00 24.72
N LEU A 247 6.78 -20.06 26.04
CA LEU A 247 7.55 -19.22 26.94
C LEU A 247 8.99 -19.69 27.07
N VAL A 248 9.94 -18.76 27.13
CA VAL A 248 11.34 -19.08 27.42
C VAL A 248 11.46 -19.61 28.85
N PRO A 249 12.02 -20.81 29.08
CA PRO A 249 12.17 -21.37 30.43
C PRO A 249 13.18 -20.60 31.30
N ALA A 250 12.93 -20.55 32.61
CA ALA A 250 13.85 -19.93 33.56
C ALA A 250 15.23 -20.60 33.56
N GLY A 251 16.30 -19.79 33.55
CA GLY A 251 17.68 -20.29 33.65
C GLY A 251 18.25 -20.97 32.41
N VAL A 252 17.49 -21.09 31.32
CA VAL A 252 17.92 -21.80 30.10
C VAL A 252 18.41 -20.81 29.04
N THR A 253 19.60 -21.04 28.49
CA THR A 253 20.18 -20.23 27.42
C THR A 253 20.30 -20.98 26.10
N LYS A 254 20.71 -22.25 26.11
CA LYS A 254 20.87 -23.06 24.89
C LYS A 254 19.62 -23.84 24.54
N ASN A 255 19.21 -23.77 23.28
CA ASN A 255 17.96 -24.33 22.77
C ASN A 255 16.80 -24.02 23.73
N ALA A 256 16.70 -22.77 24.18
CA ALA A 256 15.66 -22.34 25.11
C ALA A 256 14.27 -22.49 24.49
N ILE A 257 14.20 -22.38 23.17
CA ILE A 257 13.06 -22.75 22.33
C ILE A 257 13.56 -23.76 21.30
N GLU A 258 12.77 -24.81 21.04
CA GLU A 258 13.06 -25.78 19.98
C GLU A 258 11.75 -26.36 19.43
N TRP A 259 11.38 -25.96 18.22
CA TRP A 259 10.16 -26.41 17.54
C TRP A 259 10.49 -27.12 16.24
N ILE A 260 9.80 -28.21 15.94
CA ILE A 260 9.74 -28.79 14.59
C ILE A 260 8.46 -28.31 13.92
N VAL A 261 8.58 -27.74 12.73
CA VAL A 261 7.45 -27.25 11.93
C VAL A 261 7.39 -28.03 10.62
N THR A 262 6.20 -28.54 10.30
CA THR A 262 5.98 -29.41 9.13
C THR A 262 4.80 -28.91 8.31
N PRO A 263 5.02 -28.17 7.21
CA PRO A 263 3.97 -27.84 6.25
C PRO A 263 3.64 -29.06 5.38
N THR A 264 2.36 -29.29 5.12
CA THR A 264 1.95 -30.28 4.11
C THR A 264 2.01 -29.66 2.73
N VAL A 265 2.83 -30.26 1.86
CA VAL A 265 2.96 -29.84 0.46
C VAL A 265 2.14 -30.72 -0.46
N VAL A 266 1.48 -30.10 -1.44
CA VAL A 266 0.80 -30.87 -2.49
C VAL A 266 1.86 -31.54 -3.35
N LYS A 267 1.72 -32.84 -3.59
CA LYS A 267 2.63 -33.58 -4.46
C LYS A 267 2.67 -32.94 -5.84
N ASP A 268 3.87 -32.73 -6.37
CA ASP A 268 4.10 -32.09 -7.66
C ASP A 268 3.44 -30.69 -7.75
N TYR A 269 3.37 -29.96 -6.63
CA TYR A 269 2.76 -28.63 -6.57
C TYR A 269 3.28 -27.73 -7.69
N THR A 270 2.37 -27.06 -8.36
CA THR A 270 2.63 -25.96 -9.29
C THR A 270 1.70 -24.83 -8.93
N TYR A 271 2.22 -23.61 -8.95
CA TYR A 271 1.40 -22.42 -8.89
C TYR A 271 0.35 -22.42 -9.99
N LYS A 272 -0.91 -22.19 -9.59
CA LYS A 272 -2.03 -22.08 -10.51
C LYS A 272 -1.79 -20.89 -11.44
N SER A 273 -1.79 -21.12 -12.76
CA SER A 273 -1.58 -20.04 -13.72
C SER A 273 -2.58 -18.91 -13.53
N VAL A 274 -2.10 -17.68 -13.63
CA VAL A 274 -2.92 -16.46 -13.53
C VAL A 274 -2.91 -15.76 -14.87
N VAL A 275 -4.10 -15.50 -15.42
CA VAL A 275 -4.27 -14.70 -16.62
C VAL A 275 -4.73 -13.31 -16.20
N GLN A 276 -3.87 -12.34 -16.38
CA GLN A 276 -4.08 -10.96 -15.98
C GLN A 276 -4.60 -10.16 -17.17
N VAL A 277 -5.80 -9.64 -17.03
CA VAL A 277 -6.47 -8.73 -17.97
C VAL A 277 -7.13 -7.62 -17.17
N SER A 278 -7.39 -6.48 -17.82
CA SER A 278 -8.11 -5.37 -17.20
C SER A 278 -9.46 -5.85 -16.63
N GLN A 279 -9.76 -5.45 -15.40
CA GLN A 279 -11.01 -5.74 -14.69
C GLN A 279 -12.19 -4.99 -15.29
N VAL A 280 -11.92 -3.91 -16.03
CA VAL A 280 -12.92 -3.11 -16.75
C VAL A 280 -12.99 -3.54 -18.21
N GLY A 281 -11.84 -3.52 -18.90
CA GLY A 281 -11.76 -3.73 -20.34
C GLY A 281 -10.71 -2.86 -21.02
N TYR A 282 -10.84 -2.78 -22.35
CA TYR A 282 -9.91 -2.12 -23.25
C TYR A 282 -10.64 -1.29 -24.30
N HIS A 283 -10.09 -0.13 -24.64
CA HIS A 283 -10.59 0.65 -25.76
C HIS A 283 -10.30 -0.06 -27.09
N THR A 284 -11.11 0.13 -28.14
CA THR A 284 -10.87 -0.51 -29.45
C THR A 284 -9.50 -0.13 -30.05
N ASN A 285 -9.13 1.15 -29.99
CA ASN A 285 -7.84 1.70 -30.44
C ASN A 285 -6.65 1.47 -29.49
N GLN A 286 -6.85 0.85 -28.34
CA GLN A 286 -5.80 0.59 -27.36
C GLN A 286 -5.03 -0.71 -27.67
N SER A 287 -3.75 -0.75 -27.28
CA SER A 287 -2.97 -1.98 -27.17
C SER A 287 -3.52 -2.90 -26.07
N LYS A 288 -3.78 -4.17 -26.39
CA LYS A 288 -4.45 -5.13 -25.52
C LYS A 288 -3.55 -6.34 -25.34
N ILE A 289 -2.94 -6.44 -24.16
CA ILE A 289 -2.02 -7.52 -23.81
C ILE A 289 -2.56 -8.19 -22.55
N ALA A 290 -2.79 -9.50 -22.62
CA ALA A 290 -2.95 -10.35 -21.44
C ALA A 290 -1.56 -10.82 -20.99
N VAL A 291 -1.31 -10.69 -19.68
CA VAL A 291 -0.07 -11.17 -19.05
C VAL A 291 -0.40 -12.49 -18.34
N ILE A 292 0.35 -13.54 -18.66
CA ILE A 292 0.13 -14.88 -18.12
C ILE A 292 1.27 -15.21 -17.19
N GLU A 293 0.98 -15.38 -15.91
CA GLU A 293 1.92 -15.74 -14.85
C GLU A 293 1.79 -17.23 -14.54
N THR A 294 2.89 -17.98 -14.58
CA THR A 294 2.93 -19.43 -14.32
C THR A 294 4.04 -19.79 -13.34
N ASP A 295 3.96 -20.99 -12.76
CA ASP A 295 5.08 -21.55 -11.98
C ASP A 295 6.35 -21.64 -12.85
N LYS A 296 7.52 -21.39 -12.25
CA LYS A 296 8.82 -21.55 -12.93
C LYS A 296 9.06 -22.99 -13.42
N ASN A 297 8.42 -23.97 -12.76
CA ASN A 297 8.49 -25.39 -13.08
C ASN A 297 7.34 -25.86 -13.98
N ASP A 298 6.41 -24.97 -14.36
CA ASP A 298 5.38 -25.30 -15.33
C ASP A 298 6.01 -25.43 -16.71
N ASN A 299 6.07 -26.66 -17.21
CA ASN A 299 6.63 -27.01 -18.51
C ASN A 299 5.54 -27.20 -19.58
N VAL A 300 4.27 -26.95 -19.25
CA VAL A 300 3.17 -27.10 -20.20
C VAL A 300 3.17 -25.92 -21.16
N LYS A 301 3.35 -26.20 -22.45
CA LYS A 301 3.08 -25.21 -23.51
C LYS A 301 1.57 -25.03 -23.62
N GLY A 302 1.04 -24.06 -22.88
CA GLY A 302 -0.39 -23.82 -22.86
C GLY A 302 -0.91 -23.19 -24.15
N VAL A 303 -2.17 -23.47 -24.45
CA VAL A 303 -2.92 -22.79 -25.52
C VAL A 303 -3.69 -21.64 -24.87
N ILE A 304 -3.68 -20.48 -25.52
CA ILE A 304 -4.46 -19.31 -25.12
C ILE A 304 -5.49 -18.97 -26.18
N SER A 305 -6.72 -18.73 -25.75
CA SER A 305 -7.82 -18.31 -26.63
C SER A 305 -8.47 -17.03 -26.12
N LEU A 306 -8.81 -16.12 -27.05
CA LEU A 306 -9.75 -15.04 -26.79
C LEU A 306 -11.14 -15.55 -27.16
N LEU A 307 -12.07 -15.51 -26.22
CA LEU A 307 -13.45 -15.93 -26.44
C LEU A 307 -14.37 -14.73 -26.29
N ARG A 308 -15.28 -14.55 -27.26
CA ARG A 308 -16.38 -13.58 -27.14
C ARG A 308 -17.54 -14.22 -26.39
N VAL A 309 -18.12 -13.50 -25.44
CA VAL A 309 -19.34 -13.91 -24.75
C VAL A 309 -20.54 -13.63 -25.65
N ASP A 310 -21.35 -14.66 -25.90
CA ASP A 310 -22.54 -14.54 -26.74
C ASP A 310 -23.74 -14.00 -25.96
N ASN A 311 -24.58 -13.19 -26.61
CA ASN A 311 -25.73 -12.53 -25.98
C ASN A 311 -26.87 -13.47 -25.54
N LYS A 312 -26.76 -14.77 -25.84
CA LYS A 312 -27.67 -15.83 -25.39
C LYS A 312 -26.98 -16.85 -24.46
N GLY A 313 -25.76 -16.54 -24.01
CA GLY A 313 -24.90 -17.46 -23.27
C GLY A 313 -24.03 -18.31 -24.19
N GLY A 314 -22.94 -18.83 -23.62
CA GLY A 314 -21.89 -19.53 -24.36
C GLY A 314 -20.79 -18.60 -24.85
N PHE A 315 -19.86 -19.19 -25.60
CA PHE A 315 -18.66 -18.52 -26.08
C PHE A 315 -18.43 -18.82 -27.57
N THR A 316 -18.00 -17.80 -28.31
CA THR A 316 -17.44 -17.93 -29.65
C THR A 316 -15.94 -17.68 -29.60
N GLU A 317 -15.13 -18.63 -30.06
CA GLU A 317 -13.67 -18.45 -30.15
C GLU A 317 -13.30 -17.46 -31.25
N ILE A 318 -12.47 -16.46 -30.90
CA ILE A 318 -12.05 -15.37 -31.78
C ILE A 318 -10.58 -15.52 -32.18
N LEU A 319 -9.74 -15.89 -31.22
CA LEU A 319 -8.32 -16.17 -31.42
C LEU A 319 -7.96 -17.45 -30.65
N ASN A 320 -6.97 -18.19 -31.16
CA ASN A 320 -6.43 -19.39 -30.54
C ASN A 320 -4.95 -19.51 -30.94
N GLU A 321 -4.05 -19.30 -29.99
CA GLU A 321 -2.61 -19.17 -30.23
C GLU A 321 -1.77 -19.80 -29.10
N THR A 322 -0.45 -19.84 -29.31
CA THR A 322 0.51 -20.10 -28.23
C THR A 322 0.99 -18.76 -27.67
N PRO A 323 0.90 -18.49 -26.36
CA PRO A 323 1.36 -17.21 -25.82
C PRO A 323 2.89 -17.10 -25.94
N LYS A 324 3.38 -15.89 -26.16
CA LYS A 324 4.81 -15.61 -26.36
C LYS A 324 5.52 -15.53 -25.02
N LEU A 325 6.60 -16.30 -24.85
CA LEU A 325 7.45 -16.19 -23.67
C LEU A 325 8.01 -14.77 -23.54
N TRP A 326 7.80 -14.17 -22.38
CA TRP A 326 8.47 -12.93 -21.99
C TRP A 326 9.76 -13.22 -21.22
N GLY A 327 9.70 -14.07 -20.19
CA GLY A 327 10.83 -14.39 -19.32
C GLY A 327 10.42 -14.66 -17.87
N ASP A 328 11.38 -14.63 -16.95
CA ASP A 328 11.14 -14.83 -15.51
C ASP A 328 11.20 -13.48 -14.79
N PHE A 329 10.27 -13.24 -13.86
CA PHE A 329 10.22 -12.03 -13.04
C PHE A 329 9.75 -12.41 -11.63
N LEU A 330 10.42 -11.87 -10.61
CA LEU A 330 10.26 -12.34 -9.23
C LEU A 330 10.49 -13.86 -9.18
N ARG A 331 9.48 -14.63 -8.78
CA ARG A 331 9.56 -16.11 -8.66
C ARG A 331 8.78 -16.88 -9.72
N TYR A 332 8.19 -16.17 -10.68
CA TYR A 332 7.28 -16.72 -11.68
C TYR A 332 7.82 -16.54 -13.10
N ARG A 333 7.26 -17.33 -14.02
CA ARG A 333 7.48 -17.22 -15.45
C ARG A 333 6.31 -16.52 -16.11
N TYR A 334 6.60 -15.65 -17.07
CA TYR A 334 5.59 -14.81 -17.73
C TYR A 334 5.55 -15.00 -19.24
N TYR A 335 4.33 -14.93 -19.77
CA TYR A 335 4.03 -14.93 -21.20
C TYR A 335 3.10 -13.76 -21.54
N HIS A 336 3.09 -13.38 -22.81
CA HIS A 336 2.20 -12.37 -23.36
C HIS A 336 1.30 -12.94 -24.43
N PHE A 337 0.05 -12.48 -24.42
CA PHE A 337 -0.91 -12.70 -25.48
C PHE A 337 -1.47 -11.36 -25.94
N ASP A 338 -1.10 -10.96 -27.15
CA ASP A 338 -1.50 -9.70 -27.76
C ASP A 338 -2.73 -9.91 -28.64
N PHE A 339 -3.83 -9.26 -28.28
CA PHE A 339 -5.08 -9.28 -29.03
C PHE A 339 -5.50 -7.86 -29.44
N SER A 340 -4.52 -6.96 -29.60
CA SER A 340 -4.74 -5.56 -29.97
C SER A 340 -5.52 -5.41 -31.27
N GLY A 341 -5.34 -6.34 -32.22
CA GLY A 341 -6.05 -6.35 -33.50
C GLY A 341 -7.57 -6.58 -33.39
N ILE A 342 -8.08 -6.96 -32.21
CA ILE A 342 -9.51 -7.13 -31.98
C ILE A 342 -10.13 -5.79 -31.59
N THR A 343 -10.93 -5.24 -32.50
CA THR A 343 -11.62 -3.94 -32.34
C THR A 343 -13.13 -4.07 -32.26
N LYS A 344 -13.69 -5.26 -32.55
CA LYS A 344 -15.14 -5.46 -32.55
C LYS A 344 -15.67 -5.35 -31.12
N SER A 345 -16.57 -4.41 -30.86
CA SER A 345 -17.10 -4.23 -29.52
C SER A 345 -17.87 -5.45 -28.99
N GLY A 346 -17.79 -5.67 -27.68
CA GLY A 346 -18.49 -6.74 -26.97
C GLY A 346 -17.81 -7.16 -25.67
N MET A 347 -18.37 -8.20 -25.05
CA MET A 347 -17.83 -8.86 -23.86
C MET A 347 -16.90 -10.02 -24.26
N TYR A 348 -15.77 -10.13 -23.57
CA TYR A 348 -14.74 -11.13 -23.85
C TYR A 348 -14.23 -11.78 -22.57
N VAL A 349 -13.67 -12.98 -22.70
CA VAL A 349 -12.83 -13.65 -21.69
C VAL A 349 -11.57 -14.18 -22.36
N VAL A 350 -10.48 -14.29 -21.60
CA VAL A 350 -9.29 -15.01 -22.04
C VAL A 350 -9.28 -16.37 -21.35
N LYS A 351 -9.00 -17.42 -22.13
CA LYS A 351 -8.84 -18.78 -21.63
C LYS A 351 -7.40 -19.23 -21.83
N TYR A 352 -6.71 -19.62 -20.76
CA TYR A 352 -5.40 -20.27 -20.82
C TYR A 352 -5.49 -21.65 -20.18
N ASN A 353 -5.26 -22.69 -20.97
CA ASN A 353 -5.50 -24.08 -20.54
C ASN A 353 -6.93 -24.28 -19.97
N ASN A 354 -7.04 -24.53 -18.67
CA ASN A 354 -8.31 -24.74 -17.97
C ASN A 354 -8.82 -23.48 -17.24
N GLU A 355 -8.03 -22.40 -17.22
CA GLU A 355 -8.37 -21.17 -16.54
C GLU A 355 -9.05 -20.20 -17.50
N ILE A 356 -10.14 -19.58 -17.03
CA ILE A 356 -10.89 -18.55 -17.76
C ILE A 356 -10.93 -17.31 -16.87
N THR A 357 -10.60 -16.16 -17.45
CA THR A 357 -10.68 -14.88 -16.73
C THR A 357 -12.12 -14.50 -16.41
N HIS A 358 -12.30 -13.46 -15.59
CA HIS A 358 -13.55 -12.70 -15.59
C HIS A 358 -13.84 -12.12 -16.99
N ALA A 359 -15.08 -11.70 -17.21
CA ALA A 359 -15.49 -11.03 -18.43
C ALA A 359 -15.05 -9.57 -18.43
N PHE A 360 -14.58 -9.06 -19.56
CA PHE A 360 -14.18 -7.67 -19.72
C PHE A 360 -14.69 -7.10 -21.06
N GLN A 361 -14.75 -5.78 -21.15
CA GLN A 361 -15.25 -5.07 -22.33
C GLN A 361 -14.14 -4.81 -23.35
N ILE A 362 -14.47 -4.89 -24.63
CA ILE A 362 -13.78 -4.14 -25.67
C ILE A 362 -14.82 -3.17 -26.24
N SER A 363 -14.59 -1.86 -26.11
CA SER A 363 -15.53 -0.83 -26.58
C SER A 363 -14.87 0.54 -26.66
N ASP A 364 -15.42 1.47 -27.45
CA ASP A 364 -14.93 2.86 -27.54
C ASP A 364 -15.24 3.67 -26.27
N ASP A 365 -16.31 3.32 -25.57
CA ASP A 365 -16.84 4.01 -24.38
C ASP A 365 -16.41 3.36 -23.05
N VAL A 366 -15.47 2.41 -23.07
CA VAL A 366 -15.10 1.57 -21.91
C VAL A 366 -14.62 2.36 -20.68
N TYR A 367 -14.14 3.59 -20.87
CA TYR A 367 -13.62 4.46 -19.80
C TYR A 367 -14.53 5.66 -19.51
N GLU A 368 -15.65 5.80 -20.22
CA GLU A 368 -16.55 6.95 -20.06
C GLU A 368 -17.30 6.93 -18.73
N ARG A 369 -17.77 5.75 -18.28
CA ARG A 369 -18.62 5.60 -17.08
C ARG A 369 -18.20 4.43 -16.21
N GLU A 370 -18.54 4.52 -14.92
CA GLU A 370 -18.40 3.45 -13.90
C GLU A 370 -16.95 3.13 -13.50
N VAL A 371 -15.97 3.94 -13.95
CA VAL A 371 -14.55 3.68 -13.72
C VAL A 371 -13.93 4.73 -12.79
N TRP A 372 -14.01 6.01 -13.15
CA TRP A 372 -13.42 7.10 -12.36
C TRP A 372 -14.44 7.81 -11.45
N GLN A 373 -15.72 7.74 -11.79
CA GLN A 373 -16.81 8.39 -11.06
C GLN A 373 -16.89 7.98 -9.59
N PRO A 374 -16.74 6.69 -9.22
CA PRO A 374 -16.82 6.29 -7.82
C PRO A 374 -15.82 7.03 -6.93
N THR A 375 -14.64 7.38 -7.46
CA THR A 375 -13.64 8.15 -6.70
C THR A 375 -14.13 9.57 -6.40
N LEU A 376 -14.77 10.22 -7.37
CA LEU A 376 -15.30 11.58 -7.23
C LEU A 376 -16.59 11.64 -6.41
N GLU A 377 -17.50 10.68 -6.60
CA GLU A 377 -18.86 10.75 -6.06
C GLU A 377 -19.04 9.99 -4.73
N TYR A 378 -18.15 9.04 -4.41
CA TYR A 378 -18.17 8.31 -3.14
C TYR A 378 -16.90 8.54 -2.31
N PHE A 379 -15.73 8.19 -2.83
CA PHE A 379 -14.51 8.18 -2.01
C PHE A 379 -14.14 9.56 -1.46
N LEU A 380 -14.00 10.57 -2.33
CA LEU A 380 -13.68 11.93 -1.90
C LEU A 380 -14.73 12.45 -0.91
N PRO A 381 -16.05 12.37 -1.17
CA PRO A 381 -17.10 12.70 -0.21
C PRO A 381 -16.97 12.03 1.15
N VAL A 382 -16.75 10.72 1.19
CA VAL A 382 -16.65 9.94 2.44
C VAL A 382 -15.42 10.33 3.26
N GLN A 383 -14.37 10.85 2.61
CA GLN A 383 -13.20 11.35 3.31
C GLN A 383 -13.35 12.80 3.79
N MET A 384 -14.40 13.55 3.42
CA MET A 384 -14.51 14.98 3.76
C MET A 384 -14.59 15.21 5.27
N CYS A 385 -13.54 15.83 5.82
CA CYS A 385 -13.48 16.24 7.21
C CYS A 385 -14.38 17.46 7.45
N HIS A 386 -14.79 17.69 8.70
CA HIS A 386 -15.65 18.82 9.09
C HIS A 386 -17.07 18.81 8.48
N MET A 387 -17.44 17.75 7.77
CA MET A 387 -18.72 17.61 7.08
C MET A 387 -19.54 16.47 7.67
N ARG A 388 -20.86 16.55 7.56
CA ARG A 388 -21.73 15.36 7.66
C ARG A 388 -21.91 14.78 6.27
N VAL A 389 -21.70 13.48 6.10
CA VAL A 389 -21.78 12.81 4.80
C VAL A 389 -22.94 11.82 4.77
N ASN A 390 -23.97 12.14 3.99
CA ASN A 390 -25.17 11.33 3.80
C ASN A 390 -25.10 10.57 2.46
N ASP A 391 -25.51 9.30 2.48
CA ASP A 391 -25.74 8.43 1.30
C ASP A 391 -27.10 7.76 1.46
N ARG A 392 -28.14 8.46 1.00
CA ARG A 392 -29.55 8.00 1.05
C ARG A 392 -30.00 7.61 2.46
N TYR A 393 -29.93 6.31 2.80
CA TYR A 393 -30.32 5.77 4.11
C TYR A 393 -29.14 5.55 5.07
N LYS A 394 -27.92 5.83 4.61
CA LYS A 394 -26.68 5.69 5.35
C LYS A 394 -26.11 7.08 5.67
N VAL A 395 -25.48 7.18 6.82
CA VAL A 395 -24.56 8.27 7.16
C VAL A 395 -23.19 7.64 7.25
N TRP A 396 -22.22 8.15 6.49
CA TRP A 396 -20.85 7.66 6.58
C TRP A 396 -20.19 8.16 7.86
N HIS A 397 -20.34 9.45 8.15
CA HIS A 397 -20.00 10.03 9.46
C HIS A 397 -20.77 11.33 9.74
N GLY A 398 -20.86 11.70 11.01
CA GLY A 398 -21.36 12.99 11.48
C GLY A 398 -20.39 14.13 11.18
N ARG A 399 -20.74 15.37 11.62
CA ARG A 399 -19.84 16.53 11.51
C ARG A 399 -18.68 16.36 12.49
N CYS A 400 -17.61 15.73 12.03
CA CYS A 400 -16.44 15.43 12.85
C CYS A 400 -15.52 16.65 13.01
N HIS A 401 -14.72 16.65 14.07
CA HIS A 401 -13.59 17.56 14.29
C HIS A 401 -13.94 19.06 14.24
N ILE A 402 -15.14 19.45 14.64
CA ILE A 402 -15.58 20.86 14.58
C ILE A 402 -14.90 21.76 15.63
N ASP A 403 -14.18 21.15 16.56
CA ASP A 403 -13.29 21.70 17.59
C ASP A 403 -11.84 21.92 17.11
N ASP A 404 -11.52 21.51 15.89
CA ASP A 404 -10.18 21.66 15.33
C ASP A 404 -9.65 23.11 15.40
N ALA A 405 -8.42 23.35 15.85
CA ALA A 405 -7.52 22.40 16.51
C ALA A 405 -6.69 23.16 17.56
N ARG A 406 -5.81 22.46 18.27
CA ARG A 406 -4.87 23.06 19.24
C ARG A 406 -3.43 23.00 18.72
N MET A 407 -2.61 24.00 19.03
CA MET A 407 -1.20 24.00 18.62
C MET A 407 -0.44 22.84 19.31
N ALA A 408 0.28 22.03 18.53
CA ALA A 408 1.03 20.88 19.04
C ALA A 408 2.09 21.28 20.10
N PRO A 409 2.41 20.41 21.06
CA PRO A 409 3.52 20.63 21.99
C PRO A 409 4.87 20.70 21.27
N ILE A 410 5.73 21.65 21.67
CA ILE A 410 7.11 21.76 21.16
C ILE A 410 8.00 20.60 21.62
N ASN A 411 9.07 20.33 20.87
CA ASN A 411 10.04 19.25 21.12
C ASN A 411 9.38 17.86 21.24
N HIS A 412 8.38 17.61 20.39
CA HIS A 412 7.53 16.44 20.49
C HIS A 412 7.63 15.58 19.23
N ASN A 413 8.03 14.31 19.40
CA ASN A 413 7.98 13.31 18.34
C ASN A 413 6.74 12.45 18.53
N HIS A 414 5.76 12.66 17.68
CA HIS A 414 4.46 12.03 17.74
C HIS A 414 4.42 10.77 16.86
N PHE A 415 3.35 9.99 16.97
CA PHE A 415 3.16 8.84 16.07
C PHE A 415 2.81 9.32 14.66
N ASP A 416 2.90 8.40 13.70
CA ASP A 416 2.60 8.63 12.30
C ASP A 416 3.46 9.71 11.61
N GLY A 417 4.70 9.88 12.06
CA GLY A 417 5.68 10.77 11.43
C GLY A 417 5.46 12.26 11.69
N TYR A 418 4.61 12.60 12.65
CA TYR A 418 4.42 13.98 13.11
C TYR A 418 5.53 14.41 14.08
N LEU A 419 6.15 15.55 13.80
CA LEU A 419 7.24 16.10 14.60
C LEU A 419 7.04 17.60 14.77
N GLN A 420 7.03 18.08 16.02
CA GLN A 420 7.04 19.50 16.33
C GLN A 420 8.43 19.90 16.83
N GLY A 421 9.01 20.93 16.19
CA GLY A 421 10.31 21.48 16.56
C GLY A 421 10.30 22.21 17.92
N PRO A 422 11.40 22.92 18.26
CA PRO A 422 11.52 23.66 19.51
C PRO A 422 10.61 24.89 19.61
N GLU A 423 10.01 25.31 18.50
CA GLU A 423 9.11 26.46 18.39
C GLU A 423 7.84 26.06 17.64
N THR A 424 6.74 26.78 17.89
CA THR A 424 5.47 26.62 17.15
C THR A 424 5.53 27.28 15.77
N LEU A 425 6.50 28.16 15.54
CA LEU A 425 6.69 28.93 14.32
C LEU A 425 5.49 29.81 13.92
N THR A 426 4.61 30.10 14.88
CA THR A 426 3.42 30.95 14.72
C THR A 426 3.27 31.85 15.96
N THR A 427 2.20 32.65 16.00
CA THR A 427 1.86 33.46 17.17
C THR A 427 1.20 32.65 18.30
N TYR A 428 0.77 31.42 18.02
CA TYR A 428 0.11 30.54 19.00
C TYR A 428 1.12 29.79 19.86
N LYS A 429 0.80 29.62 21.14
CA LYS A 429 1.57 28.81 22.09
C LYS A 429 1.11 27.36 22.08
N SER A 430 1.99 26.44 22.52
CA SER A 430 1.63 25.03 22.73
C SER A 430 0.32 24.89 23.51
N GLY A 431 -0.61 24.10 22.98
CA GLY A 431 -1.90 23.82 23.59
C GLY A 431 -2.95 24.93 23.44
N GLU A 432 -2.63 26.07 22.81
CA GLU A 432 -3.58 27.13 22.49
C GLU A 432 -4.49 26.70 21.32
N HIS A 433 -5.77 27.06 21.37
CA HIS A 433 -6.70 26.82 20.27
C HIS A 433 -6.35 27.73 19.08
N VAL A 434 -6.32 27.13 17.88
CA VAL A 434 -6.09 27.81 16.61
C VAL A 434 -7.43 27.91 15.88
N PRO A 435 -8.06 29.09 15.81
CA PRO A 435 -9.33 29.26 15.14
C PRO A 435 -9.21 29.17 13.61
N GLY A 436 -10.32 28.82 12.93
CA GLY A 436 -10.44 28.93 11.48
C GLY A 436 -9.87 27.77 10.66
N ILE A 437 -9.42 26.69 11.32
CA ILE A 437 -8.88 25.50 10.66
C ILE A 437 -9.83 24.29 10.70
N ASN A 438 -11.04 24.46 11.25
CA ASN A 438 -12.13 23.48 11.29
C ASN A 438 -13.04 23.54 10.04
N VAL A 439 -12.44 23.77 8.87
CA VAL A 439 -13.14 23.89 7.58
C VAL A 439 -12.34 23.22 6.47
N GLY A 440 -13.04 22.55 5.56
CA GLY A 440 -12.42 21.90 4.42
C GLY A 440 -11.62 20.65 4.76
N GLY A 441 -11.03 20.07 3.71
CA GLY A 441 -10.04 19.00 3.78
C GLY A 441 -10.62 17.59 3.90
N TRP A 442 -9.82 16.59 3.55
CA TRP A 442 -10.17 15.18 3.58
C TRP A 442 -9.29 14.41 4.55
N HIS A 443 -9.87 13.49 5.32
CA HIS A 443 -9.13 12.48 6.07
C HIS A 443 -8.09 11.80 5.14
N ASP A 444 -6.83 11.82 5.54
CA ASP A 444 -5.70 11.57 4.63
C ASP A 444 -5.65 10.15 4.07
N ALA A 445 -6.01 9.17 4.90
CA ALA A 445 -5.90 7.79 4.50
C ALA A 445 -6.99 6.91 5.15
N GLY A 446 -6.59 5.75 5.66
CA GLY A 446 -7.45 4.91 6.49
C GLY A 446 -7.63 5.46 7.91
N ASP A 447 -6.88 6.48 8.31
CA ASP A 447 -7.03 7.21 9.55
C ASP A 447 -7.83 8.52 9.33
N TYR A 448 -7.75 9.44 10.28
CA TYR A 448 -8.52 10.68 10.28
C TYR A 448 -7.64 11.92 10.44
N ASP A 449 -6.33 11.84 10.19
CA ASP A 449 -5.47 13.01 10.16
C ASP A 449 -5.70 13.87 8.90
N LEU A 450 -5.14 15.08 8.91
CA LEU A 450 -5.01 15.93 7.73
C LEU A 450 -3.54 16.24 7.50
N ARG A 451 -3.06 16.10 6.26
CA ARG A 451 -1.67 16.44 5.86
C ARG A 451 -1.65 17.45 4.73
N VAL A 452 -0.89 18.53 4.89
CA VAL A 452 -0.91 19.62 3.90
C VAL A 452 -0.46 19.15 2.51
N GLU A 453 0.50 18.23 2.45
CA GLU A 453 0.99 17.68 1.19
C GLU A 453 -0.12 16.92 0.43
N SER A 454 -0.93 16.14 1.12
CA SER A 454 -2.01 15.37 0.50
C SER A 454 -3.21 16.24 0.18
N GLN A 455 -3.57 17.17 1.07
CA GLN A 455 -4.65 18.14 0.82
C GLN A 455 -4.35 18.96 -0.44
N ALA A 456 -3.17 19.60 -0.47
CA ALA A 456 -2.77 20.43 -1.60
C ALA A 456 -2.59 19.60 -2.88
N SER A 457 -1.95 18.42 -2.80
CA SER A 457 -1.77 17.55 -3.97
C SER A 457 -3.10 17.08 -4.55
N THR A 458 -4.10 16.76 -3.71
CA THR A 458 -5.46 16.41 -4.18
C THR A 458 -6.10 17.59 -4.91
N VAL A 459 -6.04 18.78 -4.32
CA VAL A 459 -6.54 20.02 -4.94
C VAL A 459 -5.88 20.28 -6.30
N GLY A 460 -4.55 20.16 -6.37
CA GLY A 460 -3.79 20.36 -7.61
C GLY A 460 -4.14 19.32 -8.68
N GLY A 461 -4.21 18.04 -8.31
CA GLY A 461 -4.58 16.96 -9.22
C GLY A 461 -5.99 17.11 -9.79
N LEU A 462 -6.98 17.42 -8.94
CA LEU A 462 -8.35 17.70 -9.38
C LEU A 462 -8.42 18.93 -10.30
N SER A 463 -7.64 19.97 -9.99
CA SER A 463 -7.56 21.18 -10.83
C SER A 463 -6.99 20.86 -12.23
N HIS A 464 -5.94 20.04 -12.30
CA HIS A 464 -5.41 19.59 -13.59
C HIS A 464 -6.41 18.73 -14.36
N ILE A 465 -7.13 17.82 -13.69
CA ILE A 465 -8.17 17.00 -14.30
C ILE A 465 -9.25 17.88 -14.92
N TYR A 466 -9.76 18.86 -14.16
CA TYR A 466 -10.78 19.79 -14.63
C TYR A 466 -10.30 20.58 -15.85
N GLU A 467 -9.08 21.14 -15.81
CA GLU A 467 -8.51 21.92 -16.91
C GLU A 467 -8.29 21.11 -18.20
N LEU A 468 -7.89 19.84 -18.07
CA LEU A 468 -7.49 19.02 -19.21
C LEU A 468 -8.65 18.27 -19.87
N PHE A 469 -9.66 17.91 -19.08
CA PHE A 469 -10.72 16.99 -19.48
C PHE A 469 -12.13 17.60 -19.39
N ASP A 470 -12.27 18.83 -18.89
CA ASP A 470 -13.55 19.56 -18.80
C ASP A 470 -14.65 18.72 -18.12
N VAL A 471 -14.34 18.21 -16.93
CA VAL A 471 -15.23 17.29 -16.20
C VAL A 471 -16.42 18.07 -15.61
N GLN A 472 -17.57 17.99 -16.29
CA GLN A 472 -18.84 18.61 -15.88
C GLN A 472 -19.78 17.65 -15.12
N TYR A 473 -19.24 16.57 -14.56
CA TYR A 473 -20.04 15.57 -13.83
C TYR A 473 -20.62 16.15 -12.55
N ASP A 474 -21.91 15.91 -12.31
CA ASP A 474 -22.68 16.41 -11.18
C ASP A 474 -23.58 15.29 -10.67
N ASN A 475 -23.26 14.78 -9.49
CA ASN A 475 -24.00 13.73 -8.83
C ASN A 475 -23.93 13.82 -7.29
N THR A 476 -23.22 14.79 -6.72
CA THR A 476 -23.07 14.96 -5.27
C THR A 476 -23.19 16.44 -4.88
N THR A 477 -24.10 16.74 -3.95
CA THR A 477 -24.24 18.09 -3.40
C THR A 477 -23.26 18.29 -2.26
N ILE A 478 -22.45 19.35 -2.30
CA ILE A 478 -21.57 19.75 -1.19
C ILE A 478 -21.93 21.16 -0.74
N ASP A 479 -22.42 21.28 0.50
CA ASP A 479 -22.79 22.56 1.10
C ASP A 479 -21.83 22.93 2.24
N GLN A 480 -20.90 23.84 1.95
CA GLN A 480 -19.91 24.34 2.91
C GLN A 480 -20.55 25.14 4.06
N ILE A 481 -21.73 25.72 3.87
CA ILE A 481 -22.42 26.54 4.89
C ILE A 481 -23.08 25.63 5.91
N THR A 482 -23.86 24.64 5.47
CA THR A 482 -24.53 23.69 6.37
C THR A 482 -23.61 22.55 6.82
N LYS A 483 -22.41 22.46 6.23
CA LYS A 483 -21.43 21.39 6.43
C LYS A 483 -22.04 20.02 6.16
N THR A 484 -22.72 19.88 5.02
CA THR A 484 -23.45 18.66 4.63
C THR A 484 -23.06 18.24 3.22
N VAL A 485 -22.93 16.93 3.01
CA VAL A 485 -22.76 16.30 1.72
C VAL A 485 -23.91 15.33 1.49
N GLU A 486 -24.52 15.39 0.31
CA GLU A 486 -25.55 14.45 -0.15
C GLU A 486 -25.06 13.72 -1.40
N ILE A 487 -24.64 12.46 -1.23
CA ILE A 487 -24.18 11.61 -2.32
C ILE A 487 -25.38 11.15 -3.17
N LEU A 488 -25.21 11.06 -4.49
CA LEU A 488 -26.26 10.78 -5.49
C LEU A 488 -27.38 11.83 -5.52
N GLN A 489 -27.06 13.09 -5.25
CA GLN A 489 -27.97 14.23 -5.32
C GLN A 489 -27.27 15.36 -6.10
N PRO A 490 -27.57 15.55 -7.39
CA PRO A 490 -26.97 16.63 -8.17
C PRO A 490 -27.53 18.00 -7.76
N ASP A 491 -26.68 19.04 -7.80
CA ASP A 491 -27.05 20.42 -7.42
C ASP A 491 -26.86 21.46 -8.54
N GLY A 492 -26.47 21.01 -9.74
CA GLY A 492 -26.20 21.84 -10.90
C GLY A 492 -24.75 22.34 -10.97
N LYS A 493 -23.86 21.93 -10.07
CA LYS A 493 -22.44 22.29 -10.08
C LYS A 493 -21.58 21.05 -10.31
N ALA A 494 -20.49 21.21 -11.07
CA ALA A 494 -19.54 20.12 -11.25
C ALA A 494 -18.95 19.67 -9.91
N ASP A 495 -19.10 18.39 -9.57
CA ASP A 495 -18.62 17.79 -8.32
C ASP A 495 -17.13 18.06 -8.10
N ILE A 496 -16.34 18.06 -9.19
CA ILE A 496 -14.90 18.32 -9.13
C ILE A 496 -14.57 19.73 -8.66
N LEU A 497 -15.36 20.75 -9.05
CA LEU A 497 -15.17 22.13 -8.58
C LEU A 497 -15.52 22.26 -7.09
N GLN A 498 -16.59 21.58 -6.66
CA GLN A 498 -16.99 21.53 -5.26
C GLN A 498 -15.93 20.85 -4.38
N GLN A 499 -15.29 19.79 -4.88
CA GLN A 499 -14.17 19.12 -4.20
C GLN A 499 -12.90 20.02 -4.16
N ILE A 500 -12.54 20.68 -5.27
CA ILE A 500 -11.42 21.64 -5.29
C ILE A 500 -11.65 22.75 -4.26
N GLU A 501 -12.85 23.30 -4.18
CA GLU A 501 -13.23 24.29 -3.17
C GLU A 501 -13.04 23.74 -1.74
N HIS A 502 -13.55 22.55 -1.46
CA HIS A 502 -13.45 21.95 -0.12
C HIS A 502 -12.01 21.75 0.33
N GLY A 503 -11.13 21.24 -0.54
CA GLY A 503 -9.70 21.08 -0.21
C GLY A 503 -8.98 22.42 -0.06
N ALA A 504 -9.25 23.37 -0.97
CA ALA A 504 -8.63 24.69 -0.93
C ALA A 504 -9.01 25.47 0.35
N LEU A 505 -10.24 25.32 0.86
CA LEU A 505 -10.66 25.91 2.13
C LEU A 505 -9.79 25.48 3.32
N SER A 506 -9.36 24.20 3.36
CA SER A 506 -8.46 23.73 4.42
C SER A 506 -7.07 24.35 4.32
N VAL A 507 -6.46 24.32 3.12
CA VAL A 507 -5.09 24.80 2.93
C VAL A 507 -5.01 26.32 3.10
N VAL A 508 -5.95 27.06 2.51
CA VAL A 508 -6.01 28.53 2.62
C VAL A 508 -6.39 28.97 4.04
N GLY A 509 -7.38 28.32 4.66
CA GLY A 509 -7.78 28.60 6.04
C GLY A 509 -6.62 28.40 7.01
N GLY A 510 -5.94 27.26 6.89
CA GLY A 510 -4.71 26.96 7.63
C GLY A 510 -3.63 28.03 7.46
N TYR A 511 -3.35 28.44 6.22
CA TYR A 511 -2.36 29.49 5.93
C TYR A 511 -2.74 30.82 6.57
N LYS A 512 -3.99 31.25 6.42
CA LYS A 512 -4.49 32.52 6.97
C LYS A 512 -4.47 32.55 8.50
N SER A 513 -4.80 31.42 9.15
CA SER A 513 -4.78 31.32 10.61
C SER A 513 -3.37 31.31 11.17
N LEU A 514 -2.45 30.55 10.56
CA LEU A 514 -1.11 30.33 11.10
C LEU A 514 -0.05 31.30 10.58
N GLY A 515 -0.33 32.02 9.48
CA GLY A 515 0.65 32.78 8.72
C GLY A 515 1.63 31.91 7.93
N ARG A 516 1.33 30.62 7.79
CA ARG A 516 2.13 29.61 7.08
C ARG A 516 1.32 28.34 6.84
N PHE A 517 1.80 27.45 5.97
CA PHE A 517 1.22 26.12 5.86
C PHE A 517 1.40 25.32 7.16
N TYR A 518 0.34 24.61 7.58
CA TYR A 518 0.43 23.60 8.63
C TYR A 518 1.22 22.38 8.12
N ARG A 519 1.80 21.59 9.03
CA ARG A 519 2.37 20.27 8.73
C ARG A 519 1.27 19.24 8.56
N GLY A 520 0.38 19.19 9.55
CA GLY A 520 -0.81 18.36 9.55
C GLY A 520 -1.59 18.52 10.85
N ILE A 521 -2.74 17.86 10.94
CA ILE A 521 -3.64 17.91 12.10
C ILE A 521 -4.01 16.48 12.50
N ILE A 522 -3.69 16.08 13.74
CA ILE A 522 -3.83 14.68 14.21
C ILE A 522 -4.23 14.63 15.69
N VAL A 523 -4.97 13.59 16.08
CA VAL A 523 -5.43 13.37 17.46
C VAL A 523 -4.27 13.24 18.46
N PRO A 524 -4.42 13.68 19.72
CA PRO A 524 -3.34 13.66 20.71
C PRO A 524 -3.00 12.27 21.26
N HIS A 525 -3.93 11.30 21.17
CA HIS A 525 -3.79 10.01 21.83
C HIS A 525 -3.99 8.79 20.89
N LYS A 526 -3.18 7.73 21.08
CA LYS A 526 -3.25 6.51 20.26
C LYS A 526 -4.61 5.82 20.34
N ARG A 527 -5.33 5.91 21.47
CA ARG A 527 -6.67 5.32 21.62
C ARG A 527 -7.70 5.93 20.66
N GLN A 528 -7.56 7.24 20.37
CA GLN A 528 -8.34 7.91 19.34
C GLN A 528 -7.84 7.49 17.95
N TYR A 529 -6.52 7.47 17.73
CA TYR A 529 -5.94 7.15 16.42
C TYR A 529 -6.37 5.77 15.86
N ILE A 530 -6.52 4.78 16.74
CA ILE A 530 -6.94 3.42 16.34
C ILE A 530 -8.47 3.25 16.30
N LEU A 531 -9.25 4.29 16.59
CA LEU A 531 -10.70 4.20 16.63
C LEU A 531 -11.24 3.98 15.20
N LEU A 532 -12.20 3.05 15.08
CA LEU A 532 -12.93 2.77 13.84
C LEU A 532 -14.41 3.09 14.04
N GLY A 533 -15.11 3.38 12.96
CA GLY A 533 -16.50 3.82 12.99
C GLY A 533 -16.61 5.33 12.76
N ASP A 534 -17.71 5.95 13.19
CA ASP A 534 -18.00 7.35 12.88
C ASP A 534 -16.96 8.32 13.50
N ALA A 535 -16.31 9.10 12.64
CA ALA A 535 -15.27 10.08 12.97
C ALA A 535 -15.72 11.14 13.98
N VAL A 536 -17.03 11.37 14.14
CA VAL A 536 -17.58 12.28 15.16
C VAL A 536 -17.19 11.89 16.59
N ASN A 537 -16.76 10.64 16.82
CA ASN A 537 -16.34 10.16 18.13
C ASN A 537 -14.85 10.35 18.42
N HIS A 538 -14.10 11.03 17.54
CA HIS A 538 -12.69 11.37 17.81
C HIS A 538 -12.54 12.43 18.91
N SER A 539 -13.50 13.35 19.01
CA SER A 539 -13.54 14.39 20.04
C SER A 539 -14.99 14.62 20.48
N ASP A 540 -15.20 15.37 21.55
CA ASP A 540 -16.53 15.79 21.98
C ASP A 540 -17.10 16.99 21.17
N GLY A 541 -16.29 17.54 20.25
CA GLY A 541 -16.63 18.69 19.42
C GLY A 541 -16.63 20.02 20.18
N ALA A 542 -16.19 20.09 21.43
CA ALA A 542 -16.06 21.32 22.18
C ALA A 542 -14.59 21.74 22.25
N ILE A 543 -14.30 23.02 21.98
CA ILE A 543 -12.94 23.56 22.13
C ILE A 543 -12.50 23.39 23.58
N TYR A 544 -11.39 22.69 23.80
CA TYR A 544 -10.86 22.50 25.13
C TYR A 544 -10.31 23.82 25.71
N SER A 545 -10.78 24.18 26.91
CA SER A 545 -10.56 25.52 27.49
C SER A 545 -9.87 25.53 28.88
N LYS A 546 -9.41 24.38 29.40
CA LYS A 546 -8.79 24.32 30.74
C LYS A 546 -7.27 24.48 30.66
N GLU A 547 -6.69 25.21 31.62
CA GLU A 547 -5.23 25.27 31.79
C GLU A 547 -4.68 23.87 32.15
N ILE A 548 -3.65 23.46 31.42
CA ILE A 548 -3.08 22.11 31.34
C ILE A 548 -2.77 21.51 32.72
N ASN A 549 -3.23 20.28 32.98
CA ASN A 549 -2.62 19.37 33.97
C ASN A 549 -2.66 17.95 33.43
N ALA A 550 -1.59 17.55 32.71
CA ALA A 550 -1.39 16.19 32.19
C ALA A 550 -1.30 15.15 33.32
N SER A 551 -2.46 14.79 33.87
CA SER A 551 -2.63 13.70 34.81
C SER A 551 -3.26 12.51 34.09
N ASP A 552 -3.10 11.30 34.62
CA ASP A 552 -3.76 10.09 34.10
C ASP A 552 -5.29 10.24 33.98
N VAL A 553 -5.88 11.19 34.72
CA VAL A 553 -7.31 11.54 34.66
C VAL A 553 -7.69 12.11 33.30
N ASP A 554 -6.83 12.90 32.66
CA ASP A 554 -7.09 13.51 31.34
C ASP A 554 -6.96 12.48 30.21
N THR A 555 -5.97 11.58 30.29
CA THR A 555 -5.83 10.46 29.34
C THR A 555 -7.04 9.52 29.41
N LEU A 556 -7.45 9.12 30.62
CA LEU A 556 -8.64 8.30 30.81
C LEU A 556 -9.92 9.00 30.33
N ALA A 557 -9.98 10.33 30.39
CA ALA A 557 -11.11 11.10 29.87
C ALA A 557 -11.18 11.04 28.34
N ILE A 558 -10.04 11.20 27.65
CA ILE A 558 -9.93 11.01 26.19
C ILE A 558 -10.35 9.59 25.80
N GLU A 559 -9.80 8.57 26.47
CA GLU A 559 -10.07 7.17 26.13
C GLU A 559 -11.55 6.78 26.29
N LYS A 560 -12.28 7.48 27.15
CA LYS A 560 -13.69 7.25 27.43
C LYS A 560 -14.62 8.22 26.70
N GLY A 561 -14.09 9.18 25.94
CA GLY A 561 -14.88 10.22 25.27
C GLY A 561 -15.69 11.08 26.25
N ILE A 562 -15.09 11.47 27.38
CA ILE A 562 -15.75 12.31 28.39
C ILE A 562 -15.77 13.74 27.89
N SER A 563 -16.94 14.39 27.95
CA SER A 563 -17.05 15.80 27.54
C SER A 563 -16.13 16.72 28.35
N GLY A 564 -15.48 17.66 27.67
CA GLY A 564 -14.46 18.57 28.18
C GLY A 564 -13.10 17.91 28.41
N ALA A 565 -12.85 16.74 27.81
CA ALA A 565 -11.53 16.14 27.72
C ALA A 565 -10.62 16.95 26.79
N PRO A 566 -9.28 16.88 26.95
CA PRO A 566 -8.35 17.50 26.00
C PRO A 566 -8.17 16.63 24.74
N ASP A 567 -9.28 16.34 24.05
CA ASP A 567 -9.34 15.42 22.92
C ASP A 567 -9.22 16.10 21.54
N ASP A 568 -9.23 17.45 21.49
CA ASP A 568 -9.01 18.23 20.28
C ASP A 568 -7.73 17.78 19.57
N ARG A 569 -7.80 17.69 18.24
CA ARG A 569 -6.62 17.38 17.43
C ARG A 569 -5.54 18.45 17.60
N TRP A 570 -4.29 18.06 17.39
CA TRP A 570 -3.14 18.94 17.37
C TRP A 570 -2.75 19.33 15.96
N VAL A 571 -2.59 20.62 15.72
CA VAL A 571 -1.97 21.16 14.50
C VAL A 571 -0.47 21.31 14.69
N PHE A 572 0.28 20.70 13.78
CA PHE A 572 1.73 20.74 13.74
C PHE A 572 2.22 21.77 12.73
N THR A 573 3.43 22.27 12.93
CA THR A 573 4.14 23.13 11.95
C THR A 573 5.55 22.61 11.72
N GLU A 574 6.14 23.04 10.61
CA GLU A 574 7.52 22.67 10.25
C GLU A 574 8.18 23.80 9.44
N GLN A 575 9.49 23.70 9.26
CA GLN A 575 10.24 24.50 8.29
C GLN A 575 10.67 23.59 7.12
N ASN A 576 9.88 23.56 6.04
CA ASN A 576 10.16 22.68 4.90
C ASN A 576 9.91 23.40 3.55
N PRO A 577 10.95 24.03 2.98
CA PRO A 577 10.82 24.78 1.73
C PRO A 577 10.26 23.94 0.58
N ARG A 578 10.58 22.65 0.50
CA ARG A 578 10.07 21.77 -0.57
C ARG A 578 8.55 21.66 -0.49
N ARG A 579 8.02 21.38 0.69
CA ARG A 579 6.57 21.23 0.86
C ARG A 579 5.82 22.54 0.69
N GLU A 580 6.42 23.65 1.15
CA GLU A 580 5.86 24.98 0.91
C GLU A 580 5.72 25.25 -0.60
N PHE A 581 6.77 25.00 -1.40
CA PHE A 581 6.69 25.17 -2.86
C PHE A 581 5.73 24.20 -3.54
N GLU A 582 5.67 22.93 -3.09
CA GLU A 582 4.75 21.94 -3.64
C GLU A 582 3.29 22.36 -3.39
N ALA A 583 2.93 22.72 -2.16
CA ALA A 583 1.58 23.16 -1.80
C ALA A 583 1.19 24.47 -2.51
N ALA A 584 2.11 25.43 -2.59
CA ALA A 584 1.88 26.68 -3.33
C ALA A 584 1.66 26.44 -4.83
N ALA A 585 2.33 25.45 -5.44
CA ALA A 585 2.12 25.13 -6.85
C ALA A 585 0.70 24.61 -7.09
N ASP A 586 0.19 23.79 -6.17
CA ASP A 586 -1.16 23.27 -6.23
C ASP A 586 -2.23 24.35 -6.01
N LEU A 587 -1.98 25.33 -5.13
CA LEU A 587 -2.84 26.51 -5.01
C LEU A 587 -2.82 27.39 -6.29
N ALA A 588 -1.67 27.54 -6.94
CA ALA A 588 -1.60 28.27 -8.21
C ALA A 588 -2.42 27.60 -9.32
N ALA A 589 -2.52 26.26 -9.33
CA ALA A 589 -3.41 25.50 -10.21
C ALA A 589 -4.88 25.68 -9.81
N ALA A 590 -5.20 25.56 -8.52
CA ALA A 590 -6.55 25.72 -7.98
C ALA A 590 -7.16 27.09 -8.32
N SER A 591 -6.36 28.16 -8.25
CA SER A 591 -6.79 29.51 -8.61
C SER A 591 -7.40 29.59 -10.02
N ARG A 592 -6.84 28.85 -10.98
CA ARG A 592 -7.37 28.85 -12.36
C ARG A 592 -8.68 28.08 -12.48
N SER A 593 -8.82 26.96 -11.76
CA SER A 593 -10.03 26.14 -11.80
C SER A 593 -11.19 26.78 -11.02
N LEU A 594 -10.91 27.47 -9.92
CA LEU A 594 -11.92 28.13 -9.07
C LEU A 594 -12.40 29.47 -9.63
N ARG A 595 -11.69 30.09 -10.58
CA ARG A 595 -12.12 31.32 -11.26
C ARG A 595 -13.50 31.13 -11.91
N GLY A 596 -14.42 32.06 -11.63
CA GLY A 596 -15.81 31.99 -12.09
C GLY A 596 -16.72 31.06 -11.30
N TYR A 597 -16.16 30.25 -10.39
CA TYR A 597 -16.91 29.42 -9.44
C TYR A 597 -16.87 30.02 -8.03
N ASN A 598 -15.67 30.26 -7.48
CA ASN A 598 -15.42 30.97 -6.23
C ASN A 598 -14.22 31.92 -6.38
N ASP A 599 -14.49 33.13 -6.89
CA ASP A 599 -13.44 34.10 -7.23
C ASP A 599 -12.63 34.58 -6.02
N ALA A 600 -13.23 34.65 -4.83
CA ALA A 600 -12.53 35.09 -3.62
C ALA A 600 -11.48 34.04 -3.19
N LEU A 601 -11.87 32.77 -3.15
CA LEU A 601 -10.96 31.68 -2.82
C LEU A 601 -9.89 31.52 -3.91
N ALA A 602 -10.25 31.69 -5.19
CA ALA A 602 -9.31 31.68 -6.29
C ALA A 602 -8.20 32.74 -6.14
N GLU A 603 -8.56 33.96 -5.71
CA GLU A 603 -7.59 35.04 -5.47
C GLU A 603 -6.71 34.78 -4.24
N ASP A 604 -7.28 34.21 -3.18
CA ASP A 604 -6.51 33.79 -2.00
C ASP A 604 -5.44 32.76 -2.37
N CYS A 605 -5.81 31.74 -3.16
CA CYS A 605 -4.88 30.71 -3.63
C CYS A 605 -3.71 31.32 -4.41
N LEU A 606 -3.99 32.25 -5.34
CA LEU A 606 -2.94 32.92 -6.13
C LEU A 606 -2.06 33.82 -5.28
N THR A 607 -2.64 34.54 -4.33
CA THR A 607 -1.93 35.44 -3.43
C THR A 607 -0.91 34.66 -2.60
N ILE A 608 -1.35 33.56 -1.97
CA ILE A 608 -0.48 32.69 -1.17
C ILE A 608 0.64 32.09 -2.04
N ALA A 609 0.30 31.62 -3.24
CA ALA A 609 1.30 31.02 -4.14
C ALA A 609 2.41 32.02 -4.54
N ARG A 610 2.06 33.29 -4.79
CA ARG A 610 3.03 34.37 -5.06
C ARG A 610 3.84 34.73 -3.82
N GLU A 611 3.18 34.80 -2.67
CA GLU A 611 3.86 35.10 -1.41
C GLU A 611 4.93 34.04 -1.09
N ILE A 612 4.60 32.76 -1.17
CA ILE A 612 5.55 31.64 -0.98
C ILE A 612 6.71 31.71 -1.99
N TRP A 613 6.43 32.07 -3.24
CA TRP A 613 7.49 32.26 -4.23
C TRP A 613 8.54 33.30 -3.78
N ASP A 614 8.10 34.37 -3.13
CA ASP A 614 8.92 35.49 -2.68
C ASP A 614 9.61 35.24 -1.33
N ILE A 615 8.87 34.71 -0.35
CA ILE A 615 9.36 34.60 1.04
C ILE A 615 10.18 33.34 1.28
N THR A 616 9.82 32.20 0.68
CA THR A 616 10.48 30.92 0.94
C THR A 616 11.84 30.88 0.25
N LYS A 617 12.90 30.60 1.02
CA LYS A 617 14.29 30.55 0.53
C LYS A 617 14.76 29.11 0.37
N THR A 618 15.53 28.87 -0.70
CA THR A 618 16.18 27.59 -0.97
C THR A 618 17.41 27.82 -1.84
N GLU A 619 18.46 27.03 -1.62
CA GLU A 619 19.63 26.96 -2.50
C GLU A 619 19.42 25.98 -3.66
N ASN A 620 18.41 25.11 -3.56
CA ASN A 620 18.08 24.14 -4.60
C ASN A 620 16.99 24.71 -5.53
N PRO A 621 17.31 25.12 -6.78
CA PRO A 621 16.32 25.65 -7.69
C PRO A 621 15.30 24.61 -8.17
N LEU A 622 15.61 23.31 -8.10
CA LEU A 622 14.73 22.23 -8.59
C LEU A 622 13.37 22.23 -7.88
N ILE A 623 13.35 22.46 -6.57
CA ILE A 623 12.11 22.44 -5.80
C ILE A 623 11.20 23.65 -6.10
N LYS A 624 11.72 24.71 -6.74
CA LYS A 624 10.91 25.86 -7.21
C LYS A 624 10.31 25.65 -8.59
N VAL A 625 10.76 24.64 -9.36
CA VAL A 625 10.37 24.46 -10.77
C VAL A 625 8.86 24.28 -10.93
N ARG A 626 8.22 23.44 -10.11
CA ARG A 626 6.77 23.20 -10.18
C ARG A 626 5.96 24.48 -9.93
N LEU A 627 6.32 25.25 -8.90
CA LEU A 627 5.66 26.53 -8.61
C LEU A 627 5.89 27.56 -9.73
N ALA A 628 7.10 27.64 -10.29
CA ALA A 628 7.38 28.53 -11.43
C ALA A 628 6.49 28.19 -12.64
N VAL A 629 6.34 26.90 -12.94
CA VAL A 629 5.48 26.42 -14.03
C VAL A 629 4.01 26.80 -13.78
N GLU A 630 3.48 26.51 -12.60
CA GLU A 630 2.08 26.80 -12.29
C GLU A 630 1.80 28.30 -12.24
N LEU A 631 2.68 29.10 -11.64
CA LEU A 631 2.56 30.56 -11.66
C LEU A 631 2.71 31.14 -13.07
N LEU A 632 3.58 30.58 -13.93
CA LEU A 632 3.67 30.97 -15.35
C LEU A 632 2.37 30.66 -16.08
N LYS A 633 1.77 29.48 -15.86
CA LYS A 633 0.47 29.11 -16.43
C LYS A 633 -0.63 30.09 -16.00
N THR A 634 -0.68 30.43 -14.71
CA THR A 634 -1.73 31.28 -14.12
C THR A 634 -1.60 32.75 -14.46
N THR A 635 -0.38 33.30 -14.40
CA THR A 635 -0.17 34.76 -14.45
C THR A 635 0.37 35.27 -15.77
N LYS A 636 0.99 34.38 -16.57
CA LYS A 636 1.80 34.75 -17.74
C LYS A 636 2.95 35.71 -17.45
N ASP A 637 3.32 35.89 -16.18
CA ASP A 637 4.42 36.77 -15.78
C ASP A 637 5.76 36.17 -16.24
N LYS A 638 6.55 37.01 -16.92
CA LYS A 638 7.83 36.62 -17.50
C LYS A 638 8.85 36.22 -16.44
N THR A 639 8.74 36.70 -15.20
CA THR A 639 9.68 36.38 -14.11
C THR A 639 9.82 34.89 -13.89
N TYR A 640 8.71 34.13 -13.99
CA TYR A 640 8.72 32.69 -13.82
C TYR A 640 9.34 31.96 -15.03
N ALA A 641 9.10 32.46 -16.25
CA ALA A 641 9.77 31.96 -17.45
C ALA A 641 11.28 32.24 -17.41
N ASP A 642 11.69 33.42 -16.97
CA ASP A 642 13.10 33.81 -16.83
C ASP A 642 13.80 32.94 -15.77
N PHE A 643 13.13 32.58 -14.67
CA PHE A 643 13.65 31.61 -13.70
C PHE A 643 13.90 30.22 -14.34
N LEU A 644 12.94 29.70 -15.11
CA LEU A 644 13.11 28.40 -15.77
C LEU A 644 14.28 28.42 -16.77
N VAL A 645 14.39 29.49 -17.56
CA VAL A 645 15.49 29.68 -18.51
C VAL A 645 16.84 29.79 -17.80
N ALA A 646 16.93 30.53 -16.69
CA ALA A 646 18.17 30.67 -15.93
C ALA A 646 18.64 29.34 -15.32
N ASN A 647 17.72 28.40 -15.07
CA ASN A 647 18.00 27.10 -14.47
C ASN A 647 17.98 25.93 -15.48
N ALA A 648 18.11 26.23 -16.78
CA ALA A 648 18.01 25.24 -17.87
C ALA A 648 18.89 24.00 -17.68
N ASN A 649 20.13 24.19 -17.23
CA ASN A 649 21.11 23.10 -17.05
C ASN A 649 20.63 22.12 -15.97
N VAL A 650 20.33 22.62 -14.77
CA VAL A 650 19.91 21.79 -13.64
C VAL A 650 18.59 21.07 -13.96
N ILE A 651 17.65 21.75 -14.64
CA ILE A 651 16.41 21.14 -15.13
C ILE A 651 16.71 19.99 -16.11
N SER A 652 17.58 20.23 -17.10
CA SER A 652 17.92 19.24 -18.14
C SER A 652 18.69 18.04 -17.59
N GLU A 653 19.55 18.24 -16.59
CA GLU A 653 20.28 17.16 -15.89
C GLU A 653 19.34 16.28 -15.06
N ASN A 654 18.21 16.83 -14.60
CA ASN A 654 17.21 16.14 -13.78
C ASN A 654 15.92 15.89 -14.56
N ILE A 655 16.02 15.72 -15.88
CA ILE A 655 14.84 15.70 -16.78
C ILE A 655 13.86 14.56 -16.48
N SER A 656 14.32 13.46 -15.89
CA SER A 656 13.44 12.37 -15.45
C SER A 656 12.41 12.84 -14.41
N ASN A 657 12.77 13.83 -13.58
CA ASN A 657 11.90 14.40 -12.55
C ASN A 657 11.22 15.71 -12.98
N THR A 658 11.77 16.43 -13.97
CA THR A 658 11.32 17.78 -14.33
C THR A 658 10.67 17.89 -15.71
N GLY A 659 10.90 16.93 -16.61
CA GLY A 659 10.45 17.01 -18.01
C GLY A 659 8.94 17.08 -18.15
N TRP A 660 8.22 16.26 -17.38
CA TRP A 660 6.75 16.25 -17.33
C TRP A 660 6.19 17.54 -16.70
N ILE A 661 6.97 18.22 -15.85
CA ILE A 661 6.59 19.49 -15.21
C ILE A 661 6.76 20.66 -16.20
N VAL A 662 7.90 20.74 -16.90
CA VAL A 662 8.21 21.90 -17.78
C VAL A 662 7.60 21.79 -19.17
N GLY A 663 7.32 20.57 -19.65
CA GLY A 663 6.72 20.32 -20.97
C GLY A 663 5.48 21.17 -21.26
N PRO A 664 4.47 21.19 -20.37
CA PRO A 664 3.22 21.93 -20.58
C PRO A 664 3.35 23.45 -20.78
N VAL A 665 4.49 24.06 -20.42
CA VAL A 665 4.72 25.51 -20.55
C VAL A 665 5.74 25.88 -21.62
N LEU A 666 6.26 24.92 -22.39
CA LEU A 666 7.29 25.20 -23.39
C LEU A 666 6.85 26.28 -24.38
N GLU A 667 5.58 26.30 -24.80
CA GLU A 667 5.08 27.31 -25.73
C GLU A 667 4.94 28.71 -25.11
N LEU A 668 4.93 28.82 -23.78
CA LEU A 668 4.96 30.10 -23.07
C LEU A 668 6.38 30.67 -22.93
N ILE A 669 7.43 29.87 -23.22
CA ILE A 669 8.83 30.26 -23.06
C ILE A 669 9.45 30.57 -24.43
N SER A 670 9.81 31.83 -24.68
CA SER A 670 10.37 32.26 -25.96
C SER A 670 11.84 31.84 -26.19
N ASN A 671 12.56 31.40 -25.17
CA ASN A 671 13.98 31.07 -25.26
C ASN A 671 14.21 29.75 -26.03
N LYS A 672 14.72 29.86 -27.27
CA LYS A 672 15.01 28.69 -28.13
C LYS A 672 16.07 27.74 -27.55
N GLY A 673 17.05 28.27 -26.82
CA GLY A 673 18.11 27.48 -26.19
C GLY A 673 17.55 26.56 -25.11
N PHE A 674 16.66 27.10 -24.25
CA PHE A 674 15.93 26.33 -23.25
C PHE A 674 15.11 25.21 -23.91
N LYS A 675 14.25 25.54 -24.89
CA LYS A 675 13.44 24.54 -25.62
C LYS A 675 14.31 23.42 -26.20
N SER A 676 15.42 23.77 -26.85
CA SER A 676 16.34 22.78 -27.45
C SER A 676 17.03 21.91 -26.41
N SER A 677 17.40 22.46 -25.25
CA SER A 677 18.04 21.71 -24.16
C SER A 677 17.08 20.68 -23.56
N ILE A 678 15.84 21.12 -23.26
CA ILE A 678 14.79 20.24 -22.74
C ILE A 678 14.47 19.14 -23.74
N HIS A 679 14.27 19.49 -25.02
CA HIS A 679 13.96 18.50 -26.06
C HIS A 679 15.05 17.42 -26.18
N LYS A 680 16.33 17.82 -26.12
CA LYS A 680 17.47 16.88 -26.14
C LYS A 680 17.46 15.97 -24.90
N ALA A 681 17.26 16.54 -23.71
CA ALA A 681 17.25 15.80 -22.46
C ALA A 681 16.09 14.78 -22.41
N VAL A 682 14.89 15.20 -22.80
CA VAL A 682 13.69 14.34 -22.89
C VAL A 682 13.91 13.17 -23.84
N LYS A 683 14.54 13.40 -25.00
CA LYS A 683 14.88 12.33 -25.95
C LYS A 683 15.82 11.27 -25.36
N ASN A 684 16.76 11.68 -24.50
CA ASN A 684 17.66 10.75 -23.81
C ASN A 684 16.90 9.96 -22.74
N TYR A 685 16.07 10.63 -21.95
CA TYR A 685 15.25 9.98 -20.92
C TYR A 685 14.29 8.93 -21.48
N MET A 686 13.72 9.18 -22.67
CA MET A 686 12.92 8.17 -23.38
C MET A 686 13.67 6.85 -23.62
N GLN A 687 14.99 6.88 -23.82
CA GLN A 687 15.78 5.65 -23.96
C GLN A 687 15.90 4.90 -22.63
N GLU A 688 16.04 5.63 -21.52
CA GLU A 688 16.05 5.05 -20.17
C GLU A 688 14.71 4.36 -19.87
N VAL A 689 13.58 5.01 -20.13
CA VAL A 689 12.24 4.43 -19.95
C VAL A 689 12.07 3.14 -20.77
N LYS A 690 12.59 3.10 -22.01
CA LYS A 690 12.58 1.87 -22.85
C LYS A 690 13.40 0.74 -22.26
N VAL A 691 14.53 1.03 -21.63
CA VAL A 691 15.39 0.01 -21.01
C VAL A 691 14.68 -0.53 -19.77
N LEU A 692 14.26 0.35 -18.87
CA LEU A 692 13.56 -0.03 -17.64
C LEU A 692 12.24 -0.77 -17.90
N GLY A 693 11.50 -0.37 -18.94
CA GLY A 693 10.26 -1.06 -19.32
C GLY A 693 10.43 -2.50 -19.82
N LYS A 694 11.67 -2.94 -20.12
CA LYS A 694 11.98 -4.34 -20.47
C LYS A 694 12.32 -5.21 -19.28
N GLU A 695 12.51 -4.62 -18.10
CA GLU A 695 12.83 -5.36 -16.87
C GLU A 695 11.60 -6.03 -16.25
N THR A 696 10.40 -5.72 -16.76
CA THR A 696 9.13 -6.23 -16.22
C THR A 696 8.20 -6.72 -17.33
N PRO A 697 7.31 -7.69 -17.04
CA PRO A 697 6.32 -8.16 -18.02
C PRO A 697 5.21 -7.12 -18.28
N TYR A 698 5.21 -6.00 -17.56
CA TYR A 698 4.16 -4.96 -17.64
C TYR A 698 4.51 -3.85 -18.65
N GLY A 699 5.67 -3.96 -19.32
CA GLY A 699 6.07 -3.01 -20.37
C GLY A 699 6.32 -1.59 -19.83
N MET A 700 6.74 -1.48 -18.57
CA MET A 700 6.97 -0.22 -17.89
C MET A 700 7.93 -0.35 -16.69
N PRO A 701 8.58 0.75 -16.26
CA PRO A 701 9.41 0.75 -15.06
C PRO A 701 8.56 0.39 -13.83
N TYR A 702 8.80 -0.78 -13.26
CA TYR A 702 8.15 -1.22 -12.03
C TYR A 702 9.18 -1.94 -11.16
N LYS A 703 9.37 -1.41 -9.95
CA LYS A 703 10.18 -2.05 -8.91
C LYS A 703 9.23 -2.45 -7.78
N PRO A 704 8.95 -3.76 -7.61
CA PRO A 704 8.16 -4.24 -6.49
C PRO A 704 8.69 -3.67 -5.18
N ASN A 705 7.79 -3.11 -4.39
CA ASN A 705 8.08 -2.54 -3.08
C ASN A 705 7.05 -3.02 -2.08
N ILE A 706 7.30 -2.82 -0.79
CA ILE A 706 6.40 -3.29 0.26
C ILE A 706 5.16 -2.41 0.40
N TRP A 707 5.31 -1.09 0.24
CA TRP A 707 4.21 -0.14 0.35
C TRP A 707 4.31 0.95 -0.73
N GLY A 708 3.16 1.40 -1.23
CA GLY A 708 3.03 2.50 -2.18
C GLY A 708 3.49 2.23 -3.62
N ALA A 709 3.81 0.98 -3.98
CA ALA A 709 4.29 0.65 -5.32
C ALA A 709 3.27 0.98 -6.42
N GLY A 710 1.98 0.68 -6.20
CA GLY A 710 0.91 0.99 -7.14
C GLY A 710 0.70 2.50 -7.33
N TRP A 711 0.78 3.30 -6.27
CA TRP A 711 0.71 4.77 -6.39
C TRP A 711 1.90 5.31 -7.18
N GLY A 712 3.10 4.74 -6.99
CA GLY A 712 4.26 5.08 -7.82
C GLY A 712 4.04 4.80 -9.31
N ILE A 713 3.33 3.72 -9.65
CA ILE A 713 2.96 3.39 -11.04
C ILE A 713 1.92 4.36 -11.60
N GLN A 714 0.93 4.76 -10.79
CA GLN A 714 -0.04 5.78 -11.18
C GLN A 714 0.65 7.11 -11.50
N SER A 715 1.49 7.58 -10.56
CA SER A 715 2.26 8.81 -10.75
C SER A 715 3.15 8.74 -11.98
N PHE A 716 3.83 7.61 -12.20
CA PHE A 716 4.59 7.39 -13.44
C PHE A 716 3.68 7.57 -14.67
N GLY A 717 2.50 6.96 -14.70
CA GLY A 717 1.55 7.09 -15.82
C GLY A 717 1.14 8.53 -16.10
N VAL A 718 0.85 9.34 -15.07
CA VAL A 718 0.51 10.77 -15.21
C VAL A 718 1.69 11.55 -15.81
N GLN A 719 2.92 11.26 -15.35
CA GLN A 719 4.12 11.86 -15.93
C GLN A 719 4.28 11.49 -17.40
N GLN A 720 3.98 10.24 -17.79
CA GLN A 720 4.03 9.80 -19.18
C GLN A 720 2.98 10.50 -20.04
N TYR A 721 1.78 10.79 -19.51
CA TYR A 721 0.80 11.61 -20.22
C TYR A 721 1.37 12.99 -20.56
N TYR A 722 1.88 13.72 -19.57
CA TYR A 722 2.42 15.06 -19.81
C TYR A 722 3.62 15.07 -20.76
N LEU A 723 4.48 14.04 -20.69
CA LEU A 723 5.58 13.85 -21.63
C LEU A 723 5.06 13.54 -23.05
N HIS A 724 4.05 12.69 -23.19
CA HIS A 724 3.43 12.37 -24.47
C HIS A 724 2.79 13.61 -25.11
N THR A 725 1.95 14.36 -24.36
CA THR A 725 1.26 15.53 -24.91
C THR A 725 2.19 16.70 -25.18
N SER A 726 3.31 16.81 -24.47
CA SER A 726 4.31 17.88 -24.69
C SER A 726 5.35 17.51 -25.76
N PHE A 727 5.60 16.21 -25.97
CA PHE A 727 6.63 15.68 -26.89
C PHE A 727 6.14 14.42 -27.64
N PRO A 728 5.04 14.52 -28.43
CA PRO A 728 4.40 13.35 -29.04
C PRO A 728 5.30 12.57 -29.99
N ASP A 729 6.28 13.24 -30.60
CA ASP A 729 7.27 12.66 -31.51
C ASP A 729 8.29 11.76 -30.78
N ILE A 730 8.40 11.90 -29.46
CA ILE A 730 9.37 11.18 -28.61
C ILE A 730 8.68 10.14 -27.75
N PHE A 731 7.66 10.55 -27.00
CA PHE A 731 6.99 9.71 -26.02
C PHE A 731 5.69 9.14 -26.60
N PRO A 732 5.53 7.81 -26.66
CA PRO A 732 4.26 7.20 -27.02
C PRO A 732 3.28 7.21 -25.84
N ASP A 733 2.00 7.02 -26.10
CA ASP A 733 0.96 6.88 -25.07
C ASP A 733 0.99 5.52 -24.36
N THR A 734 1.75 4.55 -24.90
CA THR A 734 1.81 3.15 -24.41
C THR A 734 2.12 3.03 -22.91
N TYR A 735 3.06 3.82 -22.38
CA TYR A 735 3.46 3.68 -20.98
C TYR A 735 2.40 4.15 -20.00
N MET A 736 1.63 5.18 -20.36
CA MET A 736 0.50 5.65 -19.56
C MET A 736 -0.61 4.59 -19.55
N ILE A 737 -0.92 4.01 -20.71
CA ILE A 737 -1.92 2.94 -20.83
C ILE A 737 -1.51 1.68 -20.07
N ASN A 738 -0.23 1.31 -20.09
CA ASN A 738 0.28 0.21 -19.28
C ASN A 738 0.12 0.49 -17.77
N ALA A 739 0.34 1.73 -17.34
CA ALA A 739 0.12 2.15 -15.95
C ALA A 739 -1.34 1.96 -15.55
N MET A 740 -2.26 2.47 -16.37
CA MET A 740 -3.69 2.31 -16.16
C MET A 740 -4.09 0.84 -16.07
N ASN A 741 -3.65 0.01 -17.02
CA ASN A 741 -3.95 -1.43 -17.01
C ASN A 741 -3.40 -2.14 -15.77
N PHE A 742 -2.22 -1.73 -15.28
CA PHE A 742 -1.64 -2.27 -14.06
C PHE A 742 -2.57 -2.06 -12.87
N ILE A 743 -3.10 -0.85 -12.69
CA ILE A 743 -4.04 -0.51 -11.61
C ILE A 743 -5.39 -1.21 -11.76
N LEU A 744 -5.81 -1.45 -13.01
CA LEU A 744 -7.04 -2.17 -13.33
C LEU A 744 -6.88 -3.70 -13.34
N GLY A 745 -5.82 -4.28 -12.76
CA GLY A 745 -5.73 -5.73 -12.55
C GLY A 745 -4.65 -6.47 -13.35
N VAL A 746 -3.80 -5.75 -14.10
CA VAL A 746 -2.65 -6.33 -14.83
C VAL A 746 -1.37 -6.17 -14.01
N HIS A 747 -1.31 -6.83 -12.86
CA HIS A 747 -0.23 -6.72 -11.87
C HIS A 747 0.10 -8.11 -11.26
N PRO A 748 1.26 -8.30 -10.62
CA PRO A 748 1.75 -9.64 -10.26
C PRO A 748 0.97 -10.29 -9.12
N GLY A 749 0.96 -11.62 -9.11
CA GLY A 749 0.37 -12.45 -8.07
C GLY A 749 -1.06 -12.93 -8.36
N VAL A 750 -1.57 -13.77 -7.47
CA VAL A 750 -2.83 -14.51 -7.66
C VAL A 750 -4.09 -13.65 -7.58
N ASN A 751 -3.99 -12.50 -6.91
CA ASN A 751 -5.10 -11.59 -6.74
C ASN A 751 -5.01 -10.49 -7.80
N THR A 752 -5.84 -10.57 -8.83
CA THR A 752 -5.85 -9.62 -9.96
C THR A 752 -6.84 -8.46 -9.77
N SER A 753 -7.21 -8.15 -8.52
CA SER A 753 -8.18 -7.08 -8.23
C SER A 753 -7.72 -5.75 -8.80
N SER A 754 -8.67 -4.98 -9.35
CA SER A 754 -8.50 -3.54 -9.53
C SER A 754 -8.16 -2.92 -8.17
N PHE A 755 -7.16 -2.04 -8.14
CA PHE A 755 -6.83 -1.30 -6.93
C PHE A 755 -7.88 -0.24 -6.59
N ALA A 756 -8.77 0.10 -7.53
CA ALA A 756 -9.92 0.96 -7.30
C ALA A 756 -11.11 0.15 -6.81
N SER A 757 -11.54 0.40 -5.59
CA SER A 757 -12.58 -0.37 -4.90
C SER A 757 -13.95 -0.21 -5.56
N GLY A 758 -14.60 -1.33 -5.87
CA GLY A 758 -15.90 -1.36 -6.57
C GLY A 758 -15.81 -1.13 -8.08
N VAL A 759 -14.62 -1.09 -8.67
CA VAL A 759 -14.42 -0.87 -10.11
C VAL A 759 -13.96 -2.13 -10.83
N GLY A 760 -14.70 -2.54 -11.85
CA GLY A 760 -14.43 -3.73 -12.65
C GLY A 760 -14.95 -5.04 -12.03
N SER A 761 -14.65 -6.16 -12.66
CA SER A 761 -15.20 -7.48 -12.28
C SER A 761 -14.70 -7.99 -10.92
N ARG A 762 -13.47 -7.62 -10.53
CA ARG A 762 -12.88 -7.88 -9.22
C ARG A 762 -12.09 -6.66 -8.78
N SER A 763 -12.27 -6.24 -7.53
CA SER A 763 -11.63 -5.05 -6.96
C SER A 763 -11.32 -5.24 -5.48
N LEU A 764 -10.57 -4.32 -4.88
CA LEU A 764 -10.37 -4.26 -3.43
C LEU A 764 -11.71 -3.98 -2.71
N THR A 765 -12.32 -5.00 -2.10
CA THR A 765 -13.57 -4.83 -1.32
C THR A 765 -13.40 -5.09 0.17
N GLN A 766 -12.21 -5.50 0.60
CA GLN A 766 -11.77 -5.55 1.99
C GLN A 766 -10.48 -4.74 2.06
N ALA A 767 -10.63 -3.43 2.25
CA ALA A 767 -9.53 -2.49 2.14
C ALA A 767 -9.25 -1.79 3.47
N TYR A 768 -8.05 -1.23 3.57
CA TYR A 768 -7.65 -0.43 4.71
C TYR A 768 -8.18 1.00 4.52
N GLY A 769 -9.45 1.17 4.90
CA GLY A 769 -10.13 2.46 5.01
C GLY A 769 -10.75 2.64 6.39
N ILE A 770 -11.47 3.74 6.60
CA ILE A 770 -12.09 4.08 7.89
C ILE A 770 -13.12 3.03 8.36
N ASN A 771 -13.72 2.26 7.43
CA ASN A 771 -14.68 1.19 7.70
C ASN A 771 -14.07 -0.23 7.68
N ARG A 772 -12.73 -0.36 7.79
CA ARG A 772 -12.03 -1.66 7.76
C ARG A 772 -12.53 -2.68 8.79
N GLY A 773 -13.02 -2.21 9.95
CA GLY A 773 -13.63 -3.05 10.98
C GLY A 773 -14.89 -3.80 10.52
N GLU A 774 -15.54 -3.34 9.45
CA GLU A 774 -16.74 -3.95 8.86
C GLU A 774 -16.39 -5.02 7.81
N HIS A 775 -15.09 -5.25 7.52
CA HIS A 775 -14.65 -6.05 6.37
C HIS A 775 -15.27 -5.58 5.05
N SER A 776 -15.29 -4.26 4.86
CA SER A 776 -15.94 -3.58 3.74
C SER A 776 -14.96 -2.62 3.04
N TYR A 777 -15.51 -1.75 2.20
CA TYR A 777 -14.78 -0.78 1.39
C TYR A 777 -15.56 0.54 1.26
N ILE A 778 -14.89 1.55 0.71
CA ILE A 778 -15.48 2.79 0.23
C ILE A 778 -15.36 2.74 -1.30
N PRO A 779 -16.47 2.85 -2.06
CA PRO A 779 -16.40 2.84 -3.52
C PRO A 779 -15.47 3.93 -4.04
N GLY A 780 -14.60 3.59 -5.00
CA GLY A 780 -13.64 4.51 -5.60
C GLY A 780 -12.38 4.80 -4.79
N GLY A 781 -12.22 4.21 -3.60
CA GLY A 781 -10.96 4.28 -2.84
C GLY A 781 -9.86 3.51 -3.53
N ILE A 782 -8.63 4.05 -3.54
CA ILE A 782 -7.51 3.52 -4.32
C ILE A 782 -6.41 2.96 -3.41
N GLY A 783 -6.23 1.64 -3.44
CA GLY A 783 -5.20 0.93 -2.67
C GLY A 783 -3.79 1.08 -3.26
N SER A 784 -2.76 0.88 -2.43
CA SER A 784 -1.36 0.75 -2.89
C SER A 784 -1.12 -0.50 -3.75
N GLY A 785 -1.93 -1.55 -3.54
CA GLY A 785 -1.93 -2.77 -4.32
C GLY A 785 -0.93 -3.82 -3.85
N THR A 786 -0.47 -4.64 -4.79
CA THR A 786 0.40 -5.79 -4.52
C THR A 786 1.71 -5.39 -3.84
N ALA A 787 1.93 -5.91 -2.64
CA ALA A 787 3.15 -5.74 -1.87
C ALA A 787 4.17 -6.84 -2.20
N LEU A 788 5.45 -6.52 -2.13
CA LEU A 788 6.51 -7.52 -2.14
C LEU A 788 6.74 -8.06 -0.72
N ILE A 789 6.37 -9.31 -0.48
CA ILE A 789 6.92 -10.07 0.64
C ILE A 789 8.31 -10.55 0.23
N ARG A 790 9.33 -10.01 0.89
CA ARG A 790 10.71 -10.24 0.52
C ARG A 790 11.09 -11.73 0.62
N PRO A 791 11.98 -12.21 -0.26
CA PRO A 791 12.65 -11.44 -1.31
C PRO A 791 11.86 -11.31 -2.63
N ASP A 792 10.88 -12.18 -2.89
CA ASP A 792 10.37 -12.41 -4.26
C ASP A 792 8.87 -12.74 -4.35
N PHE A 793 8.09 -12.65 -3.26
CA PHE A 793 6.69 -13.07 -3.25
C PHE A 793 5.70 -11.89 -3.37
N PRO A 794 5.06 -11.68 -4.53
CA PRO A 794 4.03 -10.66 -4.67
C PRO A 794 2.75 -11.10 -3.94
N GLU A 795 2.23 -10.25 -3.07
CA GLU A 795 1.07 -10.55 -2.23
C GLU A 795 0.07 -9.39 -2.18
N LEU A 796 -1.20 -9.74 -2.34
CA LEU A 796 -2.33 -8.88 -2.08
C LEU A 796 -3.42 -9.71 -1.40
N LEU A 797 -3.48 -9.66 -0.07
CA LEU A 797 -4.41 -10.42 0.74
C LEU A 797 -5.78 -9.73 0.81
N GLU A 798 -6.83 -10.54 0.88
CA GLU A 798 -8.16 -10.07 1.27
C GLU A 798 -8.22 -9.91 2.79
N TRP A 799 -7.65 -8.82 3.29
CA TRP A 799 -7.56 -8.51 4.71
C TRP A 799 -7.50 -6.99 4.93
N PRO A 800 -8.49 -6.40 5.62
CA PRO A 800 -8.66 -4.94 5.64
C PRO A 800 -7.73 -4.24 6.65
N PHE A 801 -6.80 -4.96 7.30
CA PHE A 801 -5.89 -4.40 8.30
C PHE A 801 -4.41 -4.40 7.86
N LEU A 802 -4.11 -4.67 6.58
CA LEU A 802 -2.78 -4.48 5.99
C LEU A 802 -2.74 -3.18 5.19
N TRP A 803 -2.33 -2.11 5.85
CA TRP A 803 -2.18 -0.78 5.22
C TRP A 803 -1.16 -0.80 4.09
N GLN A 804 -0.13 -1.64 4.17
CA GLN A 804 0.90 -1.78 3.13
C GLN A 804 0.33 -2.15 1.75
N GLN A 805 -0.82 -2.85 1.73
CA GLN A 805 -1.43 -3.42 0.53
C GLN A 805 -2.70 -2.71 0.08
N THR A 806 -3.54 -2.28 1.02
CA THR A 806 -4.92 -1.86 0.70
C THR A 806 -5.32 -0.52 1.30
N GLU A 807 -4.36 0.25 1.83
CA GLU A 807 -4.65 1.60 2.34
C GLU A 807 -5.13 2.50 1.23
N TYR A 808 -6.22 3.22 1.49
CA TYR A 808 -6.59 4.37 0.69
C TYR A 808 -5.77 5.56 1.13
N VAL A 809 -5.37 6.41 0.18
CA VAL A 809 -4.68 7.67 0.47
C VAL A 809 -5.20 8.79 -0.39
N LEU A 810 -5.17 10.01 0.12
CA LEU A 810 -5.38 11.23 -0.62
C LEU A 810 -4.12 11.59 -1.44
N GLY A 811 -4.18 12.70 -2.16
CA GLY A 811 -3.10 13.16 -3.05
C GLY A 811 -3.03 12.34 -4.34
N GLY A 812 -1.81 12.15 -4.84
CA GLY A 812 -1.55 11.48 -6.13
C GLY A 812 -2.17 10.09 -6.23
N GLY A 813 -2.16 9.28 -5.18
CA GLY A 813 -2.78 7.94 -5.20
C GLY A 813 -4.28 7.95 -5.51
N THR A 814 -4.99 9.05 -5.26
CA THR A 814 -6.40 9.23 -5.59
C THR A 814 -6.58 9.93 -6.93
N THR A 815 -5.90 11.06 -7.14
CA THR A 815 -6.10 11.87 -8.35
C THR A 815 -5.46 11.25 -9.59
N ASP A 816 -4.32 10.58 -9.45
CA ASP A 816 -3.60 9.99 -10.58
C ASP A 816 -4.41 8.86 -11.21
N TYR A 817 -5.13 8.06 -10.39
CA TYR A 817 -6.08 7.08 -10.91
C TYR A 817 -7.14 7.73 -11.81
N MET A 818 -7.89 8.71 -11.30
CA MET A 818 -8.92 9.41 -12.08
C MET A 818 -8.34 10.04 -13.35
N PHE A 819 -7.17 10.68 -13.21
CA PHE A 819 -6.45 11.30 -14.31
C PHE A 819 -6.15 10.29 -15.41
N LEU A 820 -5.62 9.11 -15.07
CA LEU A 820 -5.24 8.09 -16.05
C LEU A 820 -6.44 7.58 -16.85
N ILE A 821 -7.58 7.35 -16.19
CA ILE A 821 -8.80 6.88 -16.87
C ILE A 821 -9.31 7.95 -17.84
N LEU A 822 -9.41 9.20 -17.40
CA LEU A 822 -9.84 10.32 -18.24
C LEU A 822 -8.87 10.61 -19.39
N ALA A 823 -7.57 10.52 -19.12
CA ALA A 823 -6.51 10.68 -20.11
C ALA A 823 -6.57 9.59 -21.18
N ALA A 824 -6.76 8.34 -20.78
CA ALA A 824 -6.93 7.23 -21.71
C ALA A 824 -8.19 7.43 -22.57
N ASN A 825 -9.32 7.77 -21.95
CA ASN A 825 -10.56 8.06 -22.67
C ASN A 825 -10.37 9.13 -23.75
N LYS A 826 -9.72 10.25 -23.41
CA LYS A 826 -9.44 11.35 -24.34
C LYS A 826 -8.52 10.92 -25.48
N LEU A 827 -7.32 10.42 -25.16
CA LEU A 827 -6.30 10.11 -26.16
C LEU A 827 -6.73 9.00 -27.13
N LEU A 828 -7.46 8.00 -26.64
CA LEU A 828 -7.86 6.84 -27.46
C LEU A 828 -9.04 7.16 -28.39
N ASN A 829 -9.92 8.08 -27.98
CA ASN A 829 -10.99 8.60 -28.83
C ASN A 829 -10.50 9.62 -29.86
N GLU A 830 -9.45 10.40 -29.55
CA GLU A 830 -8.81 11.35 -30.48
C GLU A 830 -7.98 10.66 -31.59
N LYS A 831 -7.69 9.37 -31.46
CA LYS A 831 -6.96 8.58 -32.49
C LYS A 831 -7.81 8.23 -33.73
N ASN A 832 -9.11 8.55 -33.71
CA ASN A 832 -10.06 8.22 -34.77
C ASN A 832 -10.06 9.21 -35.93
#